data_AF-A0A846H5J3-F1
#
_entry.id   AF-A0A846H5J3-F1
#
_cell.length_a   1.000
_cell.length_b   1.000
_cell.length_c   1.000
_cell.angle_alpha   90.00
_cell.angle_beta   90.00
_cell.angle_gamma   90.00
#
_symmetry.space_group_name_H-M   'P 1'
#
loop_
_entity.id
_entity.type
_entity.pdbx_description
1 polymer ?
#
loop_
_entity_poly.entity_id
_entity_poly.type
_entity_poly.pdbx_seq_one_letter_code
_entity_poly.pdbx_strand_id
1 'polypeptide(L)'
;MTQLFNFESYVECCQYARLFHQSPEQFIPQDGDLPRAYKAFLQNYATHPYLPEPIISANHPQELTINQTTLDYLSIGTKLTQGEKQRLFIIRDTVDLMTLSMSNLLEHKDGYLYSSAYYYWNYYSQIWQHKLTKPLVFVDLDNFVSDRLIPINFSRLDNSPYQIPILNTKKTIFIDSGYNSIESYNSICQSIARRILADNFQAIAQNYDTVNHLANYLQKTSFFQIIQPYINQECFDFIIEILYNSQIFYKKVTLSIAIIADIVSKQINIQYLKQLANTHPEYQFALISQYNIFPHIQQLLPFICLNPRFQQFNQIWQEKSKLNFPLFAIYLDEIEFAIGITDEQGQKSKQWIQLSNQKDAISYEGKPTVLIGCIPSKNQNFFRIPQKNKTAKLPIKVNGNDYCINNVPQDYNIEIQNSQKTEDVCIRIEFHLQPGSFPELKVTDLEGKYKITASLTDRRKLSYSYIPHEKIISTRQQESLAQINRLKTRNELEFQECLVHINGELENLGISKSSNRPINYATLKDLLKKACEQIHKSNNRPDMLKSIDADSDEAVVSNLRAKLKNQSLHKIIDIICELFNSNTHRKLNLIQQGFLLEAIKFTGKLYNFSQYLLPNNLFEPIIFSRAKKVTYLNLENEYLQCLARVAINEELQRQYFSCFNSYYKLEKSQYLWGYGRILLWYYNFDAVNLVNFRAHFTAIMEYLLNKSPSEFEYQYKQNAFLSLLYLLSFRANDKSFCQHNYEEMRMAERVISHFSKDRIILKQVSQEKPLNQFFQEMIKGTITEDDLGNLLHG
;
A
#
# COMPACT_ATOMS: atom_id res chain seq x y z
N MET A 1 62.40 -9.50 -26.35
CA MET A 1 62.59 -8.52 -25.27
C MET A 1 61.21 -7.99 -24.89
N THR A 2 60.72 -8.49 -23.75
CA THR A 2 59.65 -7.98 -22.87
C THR A 2 58.55 -7.09 -23.48
N GLN A 3 57.66 -7.72 -24.24
CA GLN A 3 56.24 -7.36 -24.30
C GLN A 3 55.58 -7.82 -22.99
N LEU A 4 55.72 -7.03 -21.93
CA LEU A 4 55.00 -7.21 -20.67
C LEU A 4 54.64 -5.83 -20.14
N PHE A 5 53.71 -5.19 -20.84
CA PHE A 5 52.68 -4.43 -20.15
C PHE A 5 51.45 -5.31 -20.17
N ASN A 6 51.15 -5.90 -19.01
CA ASN A 6 49.83 -6.44 -18.76
C ASN A 6 48.87 -5.25 -18.92
N PHE A 7 47.91 -5.33 -19.84
CA PHE A 7 46.93 -4.27 -20.08
C PHE A 7 46.18 -3.87 -18.79
N GLU A 8 46.16 -4.74 -17.79
CA GLU A 8 45.62 -4.50 -16.45
C GLU A 8 46.43 -3.46 -15.64
N SER A 9 47.76 -3.43 -15.77
CA SER A 9 48.64 -2.56 -14.96
C SER A 9 48.54 -1.07 -15.32
N TYR A 10 48.26 -0.77 -16.58
CA TYR A 10 48.09 0.61 -17.05
C TYR A 10 46.73 1.19 -16.59
N VAL A 11 45.69 0.36 -16.61
CA VAL A 11 44.35 0.72 -16.16
C VAL A 11 44.32 0.98 -14.65
N GLU A 12 44.96 0.11 -13.86
CA GLU A 12 45.15 0.31 -12.42
C GLU A 12 45.94 1.60 -12.13
N CYS A 13 47.02 1.85 -12.88
CA CYS A 13 47.82 3.07 -12.74
C CYS A 13 47.01 4.34 -13.03
N CYS A 14 46.18 4.34 -14.07
CA CYS A 14 45.30 5.47 -14.41
C CYS A 14 44.17 5.65 -13.39
N GLN A 15 43.61 4.56 -12.87
CA GLN A 15 42.59 4.60 -11.82
C GLN A 15 43.15 5.14 -10.50
N TYR A 16 44.31 4.67 -10.07
CA TYR A 16 44.95 5.13 -8.84
C TYR A 16 45.46 6.58 -8.96
N ALA A 17 46.09 6.94 -10.08
CA ALA A 17 46.47 8.32 -10.36
C ALA A 17 45.27 9.28 -10.24
N ARG A 18 44.11 8.88 -10.79
CA ARG A 18 42.88 9.67 -10.76
C ARG A 18 42.22 9.73 -9.37
N LEU A 19 42.21 8.62 -8.63
CA LEU A 19 41.70 8.53 -7.25
C LEU A 19 42.47 9.43 -6.28
N PHE A 20 43.76 9.64 -6.52
CA PHE A 20 44.63 10.50 -5.72
C PHE A 20 44.99 11.84 -6.41
N HIS A 21 44.25 12.20 -7.48
CA HIS A 21 44.37 13.45 -8.23
C HIS A 21 45.77 13.78 -8.81
N GLN A 22 46.51 12.78 -9.27
CA GLN A 22 47.82 12.91 -9.93
C GLN A 22 47.72 12.56 -11.44
N SER A 23 48.62 13.08 -12.27
CA SER A 23 48.58 12.81 -13.72
C SER A 23 49.12 11.41 -14.03
N PRO A 24 48.39 10.57 -14.80
CA PRO A 24 48.85 9.24 -15.21
C PRO A 24 50.22 9.25 -15.91
N GLU A 25 50.52 10.33 -16.66
CA GLU A 25 51.75 10.51 -17.44
C GLU A 25 53.02 10.52 -16.58
N GLN A 26 52.90 10.85 -15.29
CA GLN A 26 54.01 10.90 -14.35
C GLN A 26 54.43 9.51 -13.83
N PHE A 27 53.60 8.48 -14.06
CA PHE A 27 53.83 7.11 -13.58
C PHE A 27 54.22 6.14 -14.70
N ILE A 28 54.04 6.55 -15.95
CA ILE A 28 54.40 5.76 -17.14
C ILE A 28 55.90 5.95 -17.37
N PRO A 29 56.72 4.89 -17.29
CA PRO A 29 58.15 5.00 -17.57
C PRO A 29 58.39 5.33 -19.05
N GLN A 30 59.41 6.14 -19.33
CA GLN A 30 59.86 6.37 -20.71
C GLN A 30 60.63 5.15 -21.24
N ASP A 31 60.72 5.05 -22.57
CA ASP A 31 61.35 3.92 -23.25
C ASP A 31 62.77 3.65 -22.72
N GLY A 32 62.95 2.47 -22.13
CA GLY A 32 64.22 2.00 -21.57
C GLY A 32 64.39 2.21 -20.05
N ASP A 33 63.43 2.85 -19.37
CA ASP A 33 63.51 3.09 -17.92
C ASP A 33 62.60 2.13 -17.11
N LEU A 34 62.94 1.90 -15.84
CA LEU A 34 62.17 1.01 -14.95
C LEU A 34 61.00 1.78 -14.28
N PRO A 35 59.83 1.15 -14.01
CA PRO A 35 58.63 1.80 -13.48
C PRO A 35 58.73 2.14 -11.97
N ARG A 36 59.76 2.89 -11.58
CA ARG A 36 60.07 3.20 -10.18
C ARG A 36 59.07 4.19 -9.57
N ALA A 37 58.53 5.10 -10.38
CA ALA A 37 57.55 6.11 -9.94
C ALA A 37 56.20 5.47 -9.52
N TYR A 38 55.67 4.55 -10.33
CA TYR A 38 54.44 3.82 -9.99
C TYR A 38 54.61 2.91 -8.76
N LYS A 39 55.77 2.25 -8.64
CA LYS A 39 56.09 1.41 -7.48
C LYS A 39 56.22 2.22 -6.18
N ALA A 40 56.83 3.41 -6.22
CA ALA A 40 56.93 4.32 -5.08
C ALA A 40 55.55 4.88 -4.68
N PHE A 41 54.70 5.17 -5.66
CA PHE A 41 53.31 5.59 -5.45
C PHE A 41 52.51 4.53 -4.69
N LEU A 42 52.55 3.26 -5.12
CA LEU A 42 51.86 2.15 -4.44
C LEU A 42 52.37 1.94 -3.01
N GLN A 43 53.67 2.12 -2.76
CA GLN A 43 54.25 2.02 -1.43
C GLN A 43 53.84 3.16 -0.50
N ASN A 44 53.69 4.38 -1.02
CA ASN A 44 53.28 5.56 -0.23
C ASN A 44 51.82 5.51 0.23
N TYR A 45 50.94 4.82 -0.50
CA TYR A 45 49.51 4.73 -0.19
C TYR A 45 49.05 3.32 0.24
N ALA A 46 49.99 2.40 0.47
CA ALA A 46 49.73 1.00 0.84
C ALA A 46 48.92 0.80 2.14
N THR A 47 48.78 1.85 2.96
CA THR A 47 48.10 1.80 4.27
C THR A 47 46.69 2.43 4.26
N HIS A 48 46.19 2.92 3.12
CA HIS A 48 44.84 3.47 3.01
C HIS A 48 43.78 2.35 2.88
N PRO A 49 42.71 2.34 3.70
CA PRO A 49 41.69 1.30 3.67
C PRO A 49 40.71 1.50 2.52
N TYR A 50 40.61 0.53 1.61
CA TYR A 50 39.60 0.47 0.56
C TYR A 50 38.72 -0.78 0.71
N LEU A 51 37.42 -0.65 0.45
CA LEU A 51 36.52 -1.68 -0.10
C LEU A 51 35.45 -0.95 -0.94
N PRO A 52 34.91 -1.51 -2.05
CA PRO A 52 35.07 -2.87 -2.62
C PRO A 52 35.38 -2.96 -4.15
N GLU A 53 35.74 -4.15 -4.63
CA GLU A 53 35.95 -4.54 -6.05
C GLU A 53 34.71 -5.25 -6.70
N PRO A 54 34.65 -5.42 -8.05
CA PRO A 54 33.40 -5.54 -8.82
C PRO A 54 33.07 -6.91 -9.48
N ILE A 55 31.77 -7.23 -9.46
CA ILE A 55 30.82 -7.63 -10.52
C ILE A 55 31.39 -8.10 -11.90
N ILE A 56 31.02 -9.30 -12.37
CA ILE A 56 31.12 -9.66 -13.80
C ILE A 56 29.69 -9.85 -14.35
N SER A 57 28.97 -8.80 -14.74
CA SER A 57 28.84 -8.38 -16.14
C SER A 57 28.15 -7.01 -16.27
N ALA A 58 28.36 -6.11 -15.29
CA ALA A 58 27.80 -4.75 -15.35
C ALA A 58 28.69 -3.70 -16.01
N ASN A 59 29.93 -3.96 -16.45
CA ASN A 59 30.70 -2.96 -17.22
C ASN A 59 31.72 -3.58 -18.20
N HIS A 60 31.38 -3.60 -19.49
CA HIS A 60 32.37 -3.42 -20.56
C HIS A 60 32.76 -1.91 -20.66
N PRO A 61 33.64 -1.51 -21.61
CA PRO A 61 34.91 -0.80 -21.39
C PRO A 61 34.82 0.73 -21.16
N GLN A 62 35.85 1.33 -20.52
CA GLN A 62 36.05 2.79 -20.39
C GLN A 62 37.28 3.34 -21.17
N GLU A 63 37.91 2.56 -22.06
CA GLU A 63 38.90 3.14 -22.98
C GLU A 63 38.51 2.95 -24.45
N LEU A 64 38.54 4.05 -25.18
CA LEU A 64 38.51 4.10 -26.64
C LEU A 64 39.94 4.19 -27.16
N THR A 65 40.33 3.32 -28.10
CA THR A 65 41.41 3.61 -29.06
C THR A 65 40.96 3.35 -30.50
N ILE A 66 41.48 4.19 -31.40
CA ILE A 66 41.05 4.37 -32.79
C ILE A 66 41.50 3.21 -33.68
N ASN A 67 40.60 2.83 -34.58
CA ASN A 67 40.67 1.71 -35.52
C ASN A 67 41.60 2.00 -36.71
N GLN A 68 42.48 1.06 -37.06
CA GLN A 68 43.19 1.05 -38.34
C GLN A 68 43.31 -0.39 -38.90
N THR A 69 42.19 -0.96 -39.38
CA THR A 69 42.05 -2.15 -40.28
C THR A 69 42.53 -3.52 -39.74
N THR A 70 41.92 -4.68 -39.99
CA THR A 70 40.69 -5.19 -40.66
C THR A 70 40.23 -6.39 -39.81
N LEU A 71 38.96 -6.44 -39.38
CA LEU A 71 38.45 -7.48 -38.48
C LEU A 71 37.52 -8.45 -39.20
N ASP A 72 37.76 -9.75 -38.99
CA ASP A 72 36.88 -10.85 -39.36
C ASP A 72 36.57 -11.70 -38.11
N TYR A 73 35.28 -12.05 -37.98
CA TYR A 73 34.60 -12.95 -37.03
C TYR A 73 34.42 -12.58 -35.53
N LEU A 74 33.12 -12.42 -35.20
CA LEU A 74 32.38 -12.82 -33.99
C LEU A 74 32.76 -12.17 -32.64
N SER A 75 32.09 -11.06 -32.33
CA SER A 75 31.80 -10.63 -30.95
C SER A 75 30.45 -9.88 -30.92
N ILE A 76 29.64 -10.14 -29.88
CA ILE A 76 28.49 -9.31 -29.52
C ILE A 76 29.02 -7.88 -29.34
N GLY A 77 28.51 -6.95 -30.16
CA GLY A 77 29.01 -5.58 -30.22
C GLY A 77 29.86 -5.21 -31.44
N THR A 78 29.89 -5.97 -32.53
CA THR A 78 30.45 -5.43 -33.78
C THR A 78 29.56 -4.34 -34.37
N LYS A 79 30.20 -3.17 -34.56
CA LYS A 79 29.67 -1.93 -35.13
C LYS A 79 29.13 -2.16 -36.55
N LEU A 80 27.82 -1.96 -36.74
CA LEU A 80 27.23 -1.79 -38.08
C LEU A 80 27.87 -0.53 -38.71
N THR A 81 28.61 -0.69 -39.80
CA THR A 81 29.35 0.41 -40.42
C THR A 81 28.42 1.35 -41.19
N GLN A 82 28.46 2.60 -40.72
CA GLN A 82 28.14 3.89 -41.36
C GLN A 82 26.68 4.24 -41.69
N GLY A 83 26.24 5.34 -41.07
CA GLY A 83 24.96 6.02 -41.22
C GLY A 83 24.12 5.88 -39.96
N GLU A 84 24.29 6.81 -39.01
CA GLU A 84 23.57 6.97 -37.73
C GLU A 84 22.37 6.03 -37.52
N LYS A 85 22.56 4.89 -36.80
CA LYS A 85 21.49 3.94 -36.52
C LYS A 85 21.46 3.49 -35.06
N GLN A 86 20.22 3.43 -34.56
CA GLN A 86 19.72 3.05 -33.24
C GLN A 86 20.49 1.85 -32.66
N ARG A 87 20.97 1.95 -31.40
CA ARG A 87 21.57 0.81 -30.69
C ARG A 87 20.45 -0.10 -30.18
N LEU A 88 20.65 -1.43 -30.21
CA LEU A 88 19.71 -2.40 -29.63
C LEU A 88 20.27 -2.91 -28.29
N PHE A 89 19.56 -2.68 -27.20
CA PHE A 89 19.92 -3.16 -25.87
C PHE A 89 19.16 -4.43 -25.50
N ILE A 90 19.84 -5.38 -24.85
CA ILE A 90 19.17 -6.53 -24.25
C ILE A 90 18.85 -6.18 -22.79
N ILE A 91 17.57 -6.15 -22.45
CA ILE A 91 17.10 -5.81 -21.12
C ILE A 91 16.50 -7.03 -20.42
N ARG A 92 16.53 -7.03 -19.08
CA ARG A 92 15.91 -8.11 -18.29
C ARG A 92 14.40 -8.07 -18.46
N ASP A 93 13.79 -9.26 -18.47
CA ASP A 93 12.33 -9.41 -18.60
C ASP A 93 11.55 -8.72 -17.47
N THR A 94 12.16 -8.55 -16.28
CA THR A 94 11.53 -7.91 -15.11
C THR A 94 11.50 -6.38 -15.16
N VAL A 95 12.20 -5.74 -16.11
CA VAL A 95 12.13 -4.29 -16.26
C VAL A 95 10.83 -3.93 -16.98
N ASP A 96 9.86 -3.39 -16.24
CA ASP A 96 8.59 -2.96 -16.80
C ASP A 96 8.74 -1.71 -17.70
N LEU A 97 7.76 -1.51 -18.56
CA LEU A 97 7.76 -0.44 -19.57
C LEU A 97 7.82 0.95 -18.95
N MET A 98 7.20 1.15 -17.78
CA MET A 98 7.21 2.44 -17.08
C MET A 98 8.58 2.70 -16.44
N THR A 99 9.21 1.68 -15.85
CA THR A 99 10.58 1.78 -15.33
C THR A 99 11.59 2.11 -16.43
N LEU A 100 11.48 1.49 -17.61
CA LEU A 100 12.28 1.88 -18.79
C LEU A 100 12.04 3.34 -19.17
N SER A 101 10.79 3.80 -19.10
CA SER A 101 10.41 5.15 -19.52
C SER A 101 10.89 6.29 -18.61
N MET A 102 11.00 6.01 -17.31
CA MET A 102 11.35 6.99 -16.28
C MET A 102 12.84 6.94 -15.92
N SER A 103 13.58 5.96 -16.42
CA SER A 103 15.01 5.82 -16.20
C SER A 103 15.78 6.45 -17.35
N ASN A 104 16.87 7.16 -17.06
CA ASN A 104 17.84 7.60 -18.07
C ASN A 104 18.67 6.43 -18.63
N LEU A 105 18.12 5.20 -18.62
CA LEU A 105 18.81 3.96 -19.00
C LEU A 105 19.04 3.87 -20.52
N LEU A 106 18.17 4.48 -21.33
CA LEU A 106 18.23 4.45 -22.79
C LEU A 106 18.14 5.87 -23.34
N GLU A 107 18.93 6.18 -24.38
CA GLU A 107 18.77 7.45 -25.11
C GLU A 107 17.50 7.38 -25.98
N HIS A 108 16.91 8.53 -26.32
CA HIS A 108 15.63 8.62 -27.05
C HIS A 108 15.63 7.95 -28.44
N LYS A 109 16.80 7.55 -28.95
CA LYS A 109 16.98 6.91 -30.25
C LYS A 109 17.30 5.41 -30.15
N ASP A 110 17.43 4.84 -28.95
CA ASP A 110 17.86 3.46 -28.77
C ASP A 110 16.66 2.51 -28.70
N GLY A 111 16.79 1.34 -29.34
CA GLY A 111 15.83 0.24 -29.26
C GLY A 111 16.22 -0.77 -28.18
N TYR A 112 15.29 -1.62 -27.78
CA TYR A 112 15.56 -2.69 -26.83
C TYR A 112 14.86 -4.01 -27.21
N LEU A 113 15.40 -5.10 -26.69
CA LEU A 113 14.87 -6.46 -26.79
C LEU A 113 14.94 -7.11 -25.42
N TYR A 114 13.87 -7.78 -25.00
CA TYR A 114 13.86 -8.53 -23.75
C TYR A 114 14.74 -9.79 -23.83
N SER A 115 15.39 -10.14 -22.72
CA SER A 115 16.34 -11.27 -22.63
C SER A 115 15.73 -12.59 -23.09
N SER A 116 14.51 -12.89 -22.68
CA SER A 116 13.83 -14.12 -23.06
C SER A 116 13.49 -14.19 -24.56
N ALA A 117 13.09 -13.06 -25.16
CA ALA A 117 12.89 -12.95 -26.61
C ALA A 117 14.21 -13.06 -27.37
N TYR A 118 15.30 -12.47 -26.85
CA TYR A 118 16.64 -12.65 -27.41
C TYR A 118 17.05 -14.12 -27.40
N TYR A 119 16.89 -14.83 -26.28
CA TYR A 119 17.21 -16.27 -26.19
C TYR A 119 16.38 -17.10 -27.17
N TYR A 120 15.10 -16.80 -27.33
CA TYR A 120 14.25 -17.45 -28.33
C TYR A 120 14.82 -17.33 -29.74
N TRP A 121 15.17 -16.11 -30.18
CA TRP A 121 15.72 -15.90 -31.51
C TRP A 121 17.13 -16.44 -31.66
N ASN A 122 17.95 -16.35 -30.62
CA ASN A 122 19.32 -16.83 -30.66
C ASN A 122 19.38 -18.35 -30.85
N TYR A 123 18.41 -19.08 -30.30
CA TYR A 123 18.34 -20.54 -30.35
C TYR A 123 17.13 -21.07 -31.14
N TYR A 124 16.60 -20.28 -32.08
CA TYR A 124 15.34 -20.55 -32.77
C TYR A 124 15.28 -21.97 -33.37
N SER A 125 16.30 -22.39 -34.13
CA SER A 125 16.31 -23.73 -34.74
C SER A 125 16.25 -24.88 -33.72
N GLN A 126 16.97 -24.76 -32.61
CA GLN A 126 16.96 -25.76 -31.54
C GLN A 126 15.57 -25.84 -30.92
N ILE A 127 14.97 -24.69 -30.60
CA ILE A 127 13.64 -24.60 -30.00
C ILE A 127 12.56 -25.15 -30.96
N TRP A 128 12.65 -24.80 -32.24
CA TRP A 128 11.69 -25.21 -33.27
C TRP A 128 11.61 -26.74 -33.43
N GLN A 129 12.75 -27.44 -33.34
CA GLN A 129 12.80 -28.90 -33.44
C GLN A 129 11.99 -29.62 -32.34
N HIS A 130 11.83 -28.98 -31.18
CA HIS A 130 11.12 -29.56 -30.04
C HIS A 130 9.60 -29.43 -30.10
N LYS A 131 9.02 -28.81 -31.16
CA LYS A 131 7.57 -28.67 -31.39
C LYS A 131 6.80 -28.25 -30.13
N LEU A 132 6.96 -26.98 -29.75
CA LEU A 132 6.34 -26.43 -28.55
C LEU A 132 4.81 -26.61 -28.55
N THR A 133 4.28 -27.12 -27.43
CA THR A 133 2.83 -27.31 -27.20
C THR A 133 2.31 -26.49 -26.02
N LYS A 134 3.23 -25.90 -25.23
CA LYS A 134 2.95 -25.08 -24.06
C LYS A 134 3.79 -23.79 -24.12
N PRO A 135 3.46 -22.77 -23.31
CA PRO A 135 4.30 -21.58 -23.20
C PRO A 135 5.70 -21.94 -22.69
N LEU A 136 6.70 -21.21 -23.18
CA LEU A 136 8.11 -21.47 -22.90
C LEU A 136 8.64 -20.56 -21.78
N VAL A 137 9.41 -21.12 -20.86
CA VAL A 137 10.07 -20.37 -19.78
C VAL A 137 11.57 -20.60 -19.89
N PHE A 138 12.35 -19.52 -19.94
CA PHE A 138 13.82 -19.61 -19.94
C PHE A 138 14.36 -19.58 -18.52
N VAL A 139 15.27 -20.51 -18.21
CA VAL A 139 16.03 -20.56 -16.96
C VAL A 139 17.49 -20.38 -17.30
N ASP A 140 18.09 -19.31 -16.80
CA ASP A 140 19.47 -18.93 -17.09
C ASP A 140 20.38 -19.22 -15.89
N LEU A 141 21.24 -20.22 -16.02
CA LEU A 141 22.21 -20.58 -14.97
C LEU A 141 23.46 -19.70 -14.98
N ASP A 142 23.67 -18.94 -16.05
CA ASP A 142 24.82 -18.04 -16.16
C ASP A 142 24.48 -16.64 -15.59
N ASN A 143 23.19 -16.36 -15.37
CA ASN A 143 22.71 -15.08 -14.85
C ASN A 143 21.38 -15.25 -14.07
N PHE A 144 21.45 -15.74 -12.83
CA PHE A 144 20.26 -15.91 -11.98
C PHE A 144 20.22 -14.87 -10.85
N VAL A 145 19.61 -13.72 -11.13
CA VAL A 145 19.47 -12.58 -10.20
C VAL A 145 18.00 -12.18 -9.99
N SER A 146 17.06 -12.88 -10.63
CA SER A 146 15.63 -12.55 -10.62
C SER A 146 14.86 -13.46 -9.66
N ASP A 147 13.97 -12.88 -8.85
CA ASP A 147 12.97 -13.58 -8.04
C ASP A 147 11.79 -14.12 -8.89
N ARG A 148 11.78 -13.79 -10.19
CA ARG A 148 10.66 -14.06 -11.10
C ARG A 148 11.11 -14.54 -12.48
N LEU A 149 10.39 -15.51 -13.05
CA LEU A 149 10.48 -15.91 -14.45
C LEU A 149 9.24 -15.45 -15.22
N ILE A 150 9.44 -15.04 -16.47
CA ILE A 150 8.37 -14.59 -17.37
C ILE A 150 8.14 -15.65 -18.47
N PRO A 151 6.94 -16.25 -18.55
CA PRO A 151 6.60 -17.16 -19.64
C PRO A 151 6.44 -16.43 -20.98
N ILE A 152 6.78 -17.12 -22.06
CA ILE A 152 6.61 -16.68 -23.45
C ILE A 152 5.52 -17.52 -24.13
N ASN A 153 4.53 -16.84 -24.67
CA ASN A 153 3.56 -17.38 -25.63
C ASN A 153 4.04 -17.12 -27.06
N PHE A 154 3.39 -17.74 -28.05
CA PHE A 154 3.75 -17.57 -29.46
C PHE A 154 2.53 -17.17 -30.30
N SER A 155 2.73 -16.26 -31.25
CA SER A 155 1.72 -15.87 -32.23
C SER A 155 2.29 -15.88 -33.64
N ARG A 156 1.44 -16.11 -34.64
CA ARG A 156 1.83 -15.99 -36.05
C ARG A 156 1.24 -14.73 -36.63
N LEU A 157 2.05 -13.95 -37.33
CA LEU A 157 1.64 -12.74 -38.03
C LEU A 157 1.80 -12.93 -39.54
N ASP A 158 0.96 -12.27 -40.32
CA ASP A 158 0.94 -12.41 -41.79
C ASP A 158 2.25 -11.94 -42.46
N ASN A 159 2.95 -10.99 -41.84
CA ASN A 159 4.23 -10.45 -42.33
C ASN A 159 5.47 -11.19 -41.80
N SER A 160 5.30 -12.32 -41.11
CA SER A 160 6.40 -13.09 -40.53
C SER A 160 6.35 -14.57 -40.93
N PRO A 161 7.46 -15.14 -41.44
CA PRO A 161 7.57 -16.59 -41.59
C PRO A 161 7.73 -17.31 -40.25
N TYR A 162 8.06 -16.57 -39.18
CA TYR A 162 8.32 -17.06 -37.83
C TYR A 162 7.16 -16.82 -36.86
N GLN A 163 7.12 -17.61 -35.79
CA GLN A 163 6.28 -17.32 -34.63
C GLN A 163 6.93 -16.23 -33.78
N ILE A 164 6.17 -15.20 -33.43
CA ILE A 164 6.64 -14.08 -32.63
C ILE A 164 6.47 -14.40 -31.15
N PRO A 165 7.53 -14.28 -30.32
CA PRO A 165 7.45 -14.49 -28.88
C PRO A 165 6.66 -13.35 -28.22
N ILE A 166 5.70 -13.70 -27.37
CA ILE A 166 4.87 -12.78 -26.60
C ILE A 166 5.19 -12.97 -25.11
N LEU A 167 5.77 -11.96 -24.48
CA LEU A 167 6.09 -11.99 -23.06
C LEU A 167 4.83 -11.82 -22.22
N ASN A 168 4.59 -12.75 -21.29
CA ASN A 168 3.44 -12.76 -20.40
C ASN A 168 3.80 -12.28 -18.99
N THR A 169 3.91 -10.96 -18.84
CA THR A 169 4.17 -10.27 -17.57
C THR A 169 3.03 -10.45 -16.55
N LYS A 170 1.83 -10.88 -16.96
CA LYS A 170 0.68 -11.10 -16.07
C LYS A 170 0.77 -12.40 -15.25
N LYS A 171 1.49 -13.41 -15.74
CA LYS A 171 1.60 -14.73 -15.12
C LYS A 171 3.05 -15.07 -14.80
N THR A 172 3.69 -14.26 -13.97
CA THR A 172 5.06 -14.51 -13.52
C THR A 172 5.14 -15.72 -12.61
N ILE A 173 6.20 -16.51 -12.74
CA ILE A 173 6.52 -17.60 -11.83
C ILE A 173 7.45 -17.05 -10.77
N PHE A 174 7.00 -17.05 -9.52
CA PHE A 174 7.84 -16.67 -8.38
C PHE A 174 8.78 -17.81 -8.03
N ILE A 175 10.03 -17.47 -7.79
CA ILE A 175 11.08 -18.41 -7.46
C ILE A 175 11.54 -18.12 -6.05
N ASP A 176 11.47 -19.13 -5.17
CA ASP A 176 12.09 -19.03 -3.86
C ASP A 176 13.62 -18.89 -4.04
N SER A 177 14.28 -18.10 -3.18
CA SER A 177 15.72 -17.81 -3.21
C SER A 177 16.64 -19.03 -3.03
N GLY A 178 16.14 -20.25 -3.17
CA GLY A 178 16.83 -21.51 -2.93
C GLY A 178 17.84 -21.93 -4.00
N TYR A 179 17.92 -21.26 -5.15
CA TYR A 179 18.94 -21.54 -6.18
C TYR A 179 19.86 -20.35 -6.42
N ASN A 180 21.14 -20.49 -6.05
CA ASN A 180 22.16 -19.46 -6.20
C ASN A 180 23.15 -19.83 -7.32
N SER A 181 22.93 -19.26 -8.52
CA SER A 181 23.79 -19.51 -9.69
C SER A 181 25.25 -19.12 -9.48
N ILE A 182 25.50 -18.03 -8.75
CA ILE A 182 26.85 -17.52 -8.47
C ILE A 182 27.60 -18.49 -7.58
N GLU A 183 26.94 -18.98 -6.52
CA GLU A 183 27.52 -19.98 -5.63
C GLU A 183 27.77 -21.32 -6.34
N SER A 184 26.85 -21.75 -7.20
CA SER A 184 27.06 -22.94 -8.05
C SER A 184 28.28 -22.76 -8.96
N TYR A 185 28.43 -21.62 -9.63
CA TYR A 185 29.59 -21.34 -10.49
C TYR A 185 30.91 -21.32 -9.70
N ASN A 186 30.92 -20.65 -8.55
CA ASN A 186 32.08 -20.61 -7.65
C ASN A 186 32.46 -22.01 -7.17
N SER A 187 31.47 -22.82 -6.78
CA SER A 187 31.68 -24.20 -6.32
C SER A 187 32.21 -25.11 -7.42
N ILE A 188 31.74 -24.92 -8.66
CA ILE A 188 32.27 -25.60 -9.85
C ILE A 188 33.74 -25.23 -10.05
N CYS A 189 34.08 -23.93 -10.09
CA CYS A 189 35.45 -23.47 -10.30
C CYS A 189 36.40 -23.95 -9.18
N GLN A 190 35.96 -23.89 -7.92
CA GLN A 190 36.72 -24.43 -6.79
C GLN A 190 36.90 -25.95 -6.87
N SER A 191 35.88 -26.69 -7.29
CA SER A 191 35.97 -28.15 -7.44
C SER A 191 36.92 -28.55 -8.56
N ILE A 192 36.89 -27.82 -9.69
CA ILE A 192 37.86 -27.99 -10.78
C ILE A 192 39.26 -27.63 -10.29
N ALA A 193 39.45 -26.50 -9.59
CA ALA A 193 40.75 -26.10 -9.04
C ALA A 193 41.31 -27.16 -8.08
N ARG A 194 40.51 -27.64 -7.12
CA ARG A 194 40.91 -28.74 -6.22
C ARG A 194 41.30 -29.98 -6.98
N ARG A 195 40.56 -30.34 -8.04
CA ARG A 195 40.88 -31.51 -8.85
C ARG A 195 42.20 -31.36 -9.58
N ILE A 196 42.42 -30.21 -10.23
CA ILE A 196 43.66 -29.88 -10.92
C ILE A 196 44.86 -29.97 -9.97
N LEU A 197 44.73 -29.39 -8.77
CA LEU A 197 45.78 -29.43 -7.76
C LEU A 197 45.99 -30.84 -7.19
N ALA A 198 44.93 -31.62 -6.97
CA ALA A 198 45.06 -33.01 -6.52
C ALA A 198 45.80 -33.88 -7.54
N ASP A 199 45.55 -33.67 -8.84
CA ASP A 199 46.14 -34.46 -9.91
C ASP A 199 47.60 -34.04 -10.21
N ASN A 200 47.99 -32.79 -9.94
CA ASN A 200 49.29 -32.24 -10.35
C ASN A 200 50.19 -31.76 -9.19
N PHE A 201 49.63 -31.50 -8.00
CA PHE A 201 50.25 -30.81 -6.86
C PHE A 201 49.66 -31.24 -5.50
N GLN A 202 49.70 -32.53 -5.18
CA GLN A 202 49.04 -33.11 -4.00
C GLN A 202 49.34 -32.40 -2.68
N ALA A 203 50.57 -31.93 -2.48
CA ALA A 203 51.01 -31.26 -1.25
C ALA A 203 50.25 -29.95 -0.94
N ILE A 204 49.69 -29.28 -1.96
CA ILE A 204 48.99 -28.00 -1.83
C ILE A 204 47.52 -28.08 -2.25
N ALA A 205 47.02 -29.28 -2.58
CA ALA A 205 45.65 -29.49 -3.04
C ALA A 205 44.57 -29.15 -2.01
N GLN A 206 44.93 -29.12 -0.71
CA GLN A 206 44.05 -28.74 0.39
C GLN A 206 44.32 -27.32 0.92
N ASN A 207 45.30 -26.60 0.36
CA ASN A 207 45.58 -25.23 0.77
C ASN A 207 44.46 -24.29 0.26
N TYR A 208 43.80 -23.60 1.19
CA TYR A 208 42.65 -22.75 0.88
C TYR A 208 43.00 -21.59 -0.07
N ASP A 209 44.11 -20.91 0.17
CA ASP A 209 44.53 -19.74 -0.60
C ASP A 209 44.94 -20.13 -2.03
N THR A 210 45.65 -21.24 -2.18
CA THR A 210 46.03 -21.78 -3.49
C THR A 210 44.80 -22.22 -4.30
N VAL A 211 43.85 -22.91 -3.66
CA VAL A 211 42.61 -23.35 -4.31
C VAL A 211 41.79 -22.15 -4.77
N ASN A 212 41.62 -21.14 -3.92
CA ASN A 212 40.87 -19.93 -4.26
C ASN A 212 41.55 -19.12 -5.37
N HIS A 213 42.87 -18.98 -5.32
CA HIS A 213 43.62 -18.30 -6.38
C HIS A 213 43.40 -18.96 -7.75
N LEU A 214 43.55 -20.29 -7.82
CA LEU A 214 43.31 -21.02 -9.06
C LEU A 214 41.83 -20.95 -9.49
N ALA A 215 40.88 -21.04 -8.56
CA ALA A 215 39.46 -20.89 -8.87
C ALA A 215 39.17 -19.51 -9.49
N ASN A 216 39.71 -18.43 -8.92
CA ASN A 216 39.58 -17.08 -9.45
C ASN A 216 40.23 -16.94 -10.83
N TYR A 217 41.37 -17.60 -11.06
CA TYR A 217 42.01 -17.64 -12.37
C TYR A 217 41.14 -18.34 -13.43
N LEU A 218 40.48 -19.45 -13.08
CA LEU A 218 39.54 -20.14 -13.98
C LEU A 218 38.34 -19.24 -14.35
N GLN A 219 37.88 -18.41 -13.41
CA GLN A 219 36.83 -17.43 -13.66
C GLN A 219 37.32 -16.31 -14.56
N LYS A 220 38.47 -15.72 -14.24
CA LYS A 220 39.13 -14.65 -15.01
C LYS A 220 39.35 -15.04 -16.46
N THR A 221 39.76 -16.29 -16.71
CA THR A 221 40.02 -16.81 -18.05
C THR A 221 38.76 -17.27 -18.80
N SER A 222 37.57 -17.15 -18.22
CA SER A 222 36.32 -17.66 -18.80
C SER A 222 36.46 -19.12 -19.25
N PHE A 223 36.96 -19.97 -18.36
CA PHE A 223 37.35 -21.35 -18.64
C PHE A 223 36.36 -22.11 -19.54
N PHE A 224 35.06 -22.01 -19.28
CA PHE A 224 34.03 -22.72 -20.06
C PHE A 224 33.87 -22.25 -21.51
N GLN A 225 34.32 -21.06 -21.88
CA GLN A 225 34.43 -20.63 -23.28
C GLN A 225 35.64 -21.30 -23.95
N ILE A 226 36.76 -21.39 -23.23
CA ILE A 226 37.99 -22.04 -23.70
C ILE A 226 37.78 -23.53 -23.95
N ILE A 227 36.97 -24.21 -23.13
CA ILE A 227 36.75 -25.66 -23.31
C ILE A 227 35.85 -26.00 -24.49
N GLN A 228 35.07 -25.05 -25.02
CA GLN A 228 34.05 -25.35 -26.04
C GLN A 228 34.63 -26.04 -27.30
N PRO A 229 35.74 -25.62 -27.90
CA PRO A 229 36.29 -26.29 -29.07
C PRO A 229 36.69 -27.75 -28.80
N TYR A 230 36.95 -28.11 -27.54
CA TYR A 230 37.55 -29.38 -27.13
C TYR A 230 36.55 -30.41 -26.59
N ILE A 231 35.23 -30.12 -26.59
CA ILE A 231 34.24 -31.00 -25.94
C ILE A 231 34.19 -32.43 -26.52
N ASN A 232 34.57 -32.58 -27.80
CA ASN A 232 34.56 -33.86 -28.51
C ASN A 232 35.89 -34.62 -28.32
N GLN A 233 36.82 -34.08 -27.53
CA GLN A 233 38.11 -34.68 -27.22
C GLN A 233 38.07 -35.26 -25.79
N GLU A 234 38.92 -36.25 -25.52
CA GLU A 234 39.00 -36.83 -24.17
C GLU A 234 39.65 -35.87 -23.17
N CYS A 235 40.73 -35.21 -23.61
CA CYS A 235 41.50 -34.26 -22.82
C CYS A 235 41.94 -33.05 -23.66
N PHE A 236 42.27 -31.94 -23.00
CA PHE A 236 42.90 -30.78 -23.62
C PHE A 236 43.96 -30.19 -22.70
N ASP A 237 44.90 -29.46 -23.29
CA ASP A 237 45.95 -28.79 -22.54
C ASP A 237 45.55 -27.37 -22.15
N PHE A 238 45.82 -26.99 -20.89
CA PHE A 238 45.49 -25.69 -20.34
C PHE A 238 46.62 -25.15 -19.46
N ILE A 239 46.88 -23.84 -19.49
CA ILE A 239 47.88 -23.20 -18.64
C ILE A 239 47.19 -22.64 -17.40
N ILE A 240 47.64 -23.07 -16.22
CA ILE A 240 47.11 -22.66 -14.92
C ILE A 240 48.08 -21.77 -14.13
N GLU A 241 47.52 -20.89 -13.30
CA GLU A 241 48.23 -20.11 -12.28
C GLU A 241 48.13 -20.77 -10.91
N ILE A 242 49.27 -20.88 -10.22
CA ILE A 242 49.36 -21.56 -8.92
C ILE A 242 50.06 -20.65 -7.94
N LEU A 243 49.39 -20.37 -6.83
CA LEU A 243 49.96 -19.63 -5.71
C LEU A 243 50.64 -20.59 -4.72
N TYR A 244 51.94 -20.40 -4.50
CA TYR A 244 52.70 -21.14 -3.50
C TYR A 244 53.71 -20.21 -2.82
N ASN A 245 53.74 -20.17 -1.48
CA ASN A 245 54.60 -19.28 -0.70
C ASN A 245 54.56 -17.80 -1.17
N SER A 246 53.37 -17.29 -1.46
CA SER A 246 53.14 -15.92 -1.97
C SER A 246 53.77 -15.61 -3.34
N GLN A 247 54.09 -16.64 -4.13
CA GLN A 247 54.58 -16.51 -5.51
C GLN A 247 53.65 -17.24 -6.47
N ILE A 248 53.49 -16.68 -7.68
CA ILE A 248 52.65 -17.24 -8.75
C ILE A 248 53.52 -18.04 -9.71
N PHE A 249 53.12 -19.27 -9.99
CA PHE A 249 53.77 -20.18 -10.93
C PHE A 249 52.79 -20.56 -12.05
N TYR A 250 53.33 -20.70 -13.27
CA TYR A 250 52.57 -21.15 -14.42
C TYR A 250 52.92 -22.60 -14.76
N LYS A 251 51.92 -23.44 -14.98
CA LYS A 251 52.13 -24.80 -15.47
C LYS A 251 51.11 -25.16 -16.54
N LYS A 252 51.58 -25.86 -17.57
CA LYS A 252 50.73 -26.53 -18.54
C LYS A 252 50.25 -27.86 -17.95
N VAL A 253 48.93 -28.05 -17.87
CA VAL A 253 48.27 -29.26 -17.36
C VAL A 253 47.34 -29.83 -18.42
N THR A 254 47.20 -31.15 -18.45
CA THR A 254 46.24 -31.84 -19.31
C THR A 254 44.98 -32.16 -18.51
N LEU A 255 43.83 -31.69 -18.97
CA LEU A 255 42.55 -31.77 -18.27
C LEU A 255 41.60 -32.69 -19.01
N SER A 256 40.94 -33.60 -18.29
CA SER A 256 39.92 -34.49 -18.84
C SER A 256 38.55 -33.80 -18.92
N ILE A 257 37.94 -33.84 -20.10
CA ILE A 257 36.60 -33.31 -20.34
C ILE A 257 35.54 -34.08 -19.53
N ALA A 258 35.69 -35.40 -19.42
CA ALA A 258 34.76 -36.25 -18.66
C ALA A 258 34.74 -35.91 -17.16
N ILE A 259 35.92 -35.61 -16.57
CA ILE A 259 36.03 -35.21 -15.17
C ILE A 259 35.39 -33.85 -14.93
N ILE A 260 35.62 -32.89 -15.83
CA ILE A 260 35.00 -31.57 -15.75
C ILE A 260 33.46 -31.69 -15.85
N ALA A 261 32.97 -32.51 -16.78
CA ALA A 261 31.53 -32.77 -16.94
C ALA A 261 30.90 -33.36 -15.68
N ASP A 262 31.57 -34.34 -15.04
CA ASP A 262 31.13 -34.94 -13.78
C ASP A 262 31.06 -33.91 -12.65
N ILE A 263 32.11 -33.08 -12.48
CA ILE A 263 32.11 -32.00 -11.49
C ILE A 263 30.93 -31.04 -11.72
N VAL A 264 30.73 -30.60 -12.95
CA VAL A 264 29.63 -29.69 -13.32
C VAL A 264 28.27 -30.32 -12.99
N SER A 265 28.05 -31.58 -13.36
CA SER A 265 26.78 -32.27 -13.07
C SER A 265 26.47 -32.46 -11.59
N LYS A 266 27.50 -32.61 -10.75
CA LYS A 266 27.35 -32.78 -9.29
C LYS A 266 27.03 -31.46 -8.57
N GLN A 267 27.52 -30.35 -9.10
CA GLN A 267 27.38 -29.04 -8.47
C GLN A 267 26.12 -28.28 -8.90
N ILE A 268 25.56 -28.57 -10.08
CA ILE A 268 24.26 -28.04 -10.47
C ILE A 268 23.18 -28.71 -9.62
N ASN A 269 22.34 -27.91 -8.94
CA ASN A 269 21.20 -28.43 -8.18
C ASN A 269 20.06 -28.88 -9.12
N ILE A 270 20.21 -30.08 -9.67
CA ILE A 270 19.26 -30.74 -10.57
C ILE A 270 17.91 -30.99 -9.89
N GLN A 271 17.91 -31.29 -8.58
CA GLN A 271 16.69 -31.57 -7.83
C GLN A 271 15.77 -30.35 -7.81
N TYR A 272 16.33 -29.17 -7.56
CA TYR A 272 15.60 -27.92 -7.58
C TYR A 272 14.98 -27.64 -8.96
N LEU A 273 15.77 -27.79 -10.04
CA LEU A 273 15.27 -27.57 -11.41
C LEU A 273 14.15 -28.56 -11.78
N LYS A 274 14.25 -29.82 -11.36
CA LYS A 274 13.17 -30.81 -11.52
C LYS A 274 11.92 -30.43 -10.74
N GLN A 275 12.08 -29.98 -9.50
CA GLN A 275 10.97 -29.52 -8.68
C GLN A 275 10.26 -28.33 -9.34
N LEU A 276 11.01 -27.34 -9.85
CA LEU A 276 10.46 -26.20 -10.58
C LEU A 276 9.58 -26.64 -11.76
N ALA A 277 10.07 -27.58 -12.58
CA ALA A 277 9.30 -28.11 -13.70
C ALA A 277 8.06 -28.92 -13.27
N ASN A 278 8.16 -29.66 -12.16
CA ASN A 278 7.05 -30.46 -11.65
C ASN A 278 5.96 -29.61 -10.99
N THR A 279 6.33 -28.51 -10.34
CA THR A 279 5.38 -27.56 -9.71
C THR A 279 4.62 -26.76 -10.76
N HIS A 280 5.18 -26.58 -11.96
CA HIS A 280 4.60 -25.81 -13.05
C HIS A 280 4.45 -26.63 -14.34
N PRO A 281 3.62 -27.70 -14.33
CA PRO A 281 3.45 -28.59 -15.48
C PRO A 281 2.79 -27.93 -16.69
N GLU A 282 2.17 -26.76 -16.53
CA GLU A 282 1.55 -25.98 -17.58
C GLU A 282 2.56 -25.32 -18.54
N TYR A 283 3.84 -25.27 -18.19
CA TYR A 283 4.91 -24.67 -19.00
C TYR A 283 5.90 -25.71 -19.54
N GLN A 284 6.62 -25.33 -20.60
CA GLN A 284 7.84 -25.99 -21.04
C GLN A 284 9.05 -25.13 -20.62
N PHE A 285 10.12 -25.77 -20.17
CA PHE A 285 11.31 -25.06 -19.70
C PHE A 285 12.48 -25.23 -20.68
N ALA A 286 13.17 -24.12 -20.96
CA ALA A 286 14.43 -24.09 -21.68
C ALA A 286 15.56 -23.66 -20.75
N LEU A 287 16.66 -24.40 -20.75
CA LEU A 287 17.84 -24.10 -19.96
C LEU A 287 18.85 -23.34 -20.81
N ILE A 288 19.27 -22.17 -20.34
CA ILE A 288 20.38 -21.39 -20.86
C ILE A 288 21.56 -21.57 -19.91
N SER A 289 22.67 -22.11 -20.42
CA SER A 289 23.91 -22.15 -19.67
C SER A 289 25.12 -22.47 -20.56
N GLN A 290 26.28 -21.96 -20.19
CA GLN A 290 27.59 -22.35 -20.72
C GLN A 290 27.88 -23.85 -20.50
N TYR A 291 27.23 -24.49 -19.53
CA TYR A 291 27.40 -25.93 -19.25
C TYR A 291 26.68 -26.84 -20.24
N ASN A 292 25.68 -26.33 -20.98
CA ASN A 292 24.86 -27.13 -21.90
C ASN A 292 25.64 -27.75 -23.07
N ILE A 293 26.94 -27.44 -23.18
CA ILE A 293 27.88 -28.13 -24.06
C ILE A 293 28.07 -29.60 -23.68
N PHE A 294 27.80 -29.99 -22.43
CA PHE A 294 27.93 -31.37 -21.95
C PHE A 294 26.64 -32.18 -22.19
N PRO A 295 26.65 -33.25 -23.01
CA PRO A 295 25.46 -34.02 -23.33
C PRO A 295 24.78 -34.66 -22.12
N HIS A 296 25.55 -34.96 -21.06
CA HIS A 296 25.02 -35.58 -19.85
C HIS A 296 23.99 -34.68 -19.14
N ILE A 297 24.15 -33.35 -19.18
CA ILE A 297 23.21 -32.41 -18.54
C ILE A 297 21.83 -32.50 -19.18
N GLN A 298 21.77 -32.68 -20.50
CA GLN A 298 20.51 -32.83 -21.25
C GLN A 298 19.72 -34.07 -20.83
N GLN A 299 20.39 -35.14 -20.42
CA GLN A 299 19.74 -36.39 -19.98
C GLN A 299 19.17 -36.28 -18.55
N LEU A 300 19.69 -35.36 -17.74
CA LEU A 300 19.36 -35.27 -16.32
C LEU A 300 18.11 -34.44 -16.04
N LEU A 301 17.70 -33.57 -16.97
CA LEU A 301 16.64 -32.58 -16.78
C LEU A 301 15.51 -32.74 -17.81
N PRO A 302 14.24 -32.52 -17.43
CA PRO A 302 13.12 -32.47 -18.38
C PRO A 302 13.08 -31.15 -19.20
N PHE A 303 14.23 -30.51 -19.43
CA PHE A 303 14.35 -29.16 -20.01
C PHE A 303 14.87 -29.25 -21.44
N ILE A 304 14.49 -28.29 -22.27
CA ILE A 304 15.14 -28.05 -23.56
C ILE A 304 16.50 -27.41 -23.27
N CYS A 305 17.57 -28.20 -23.29
CA CYS A 305 18.92 -27.70 -23.02
C CYS A 305 19.51 -27.07 -24.29
N LEU A 306 19.63 -25.74 -24.29
CA LEU A 306 20.05 -24.98 -25.47
C LEU A 306 21.57 -24.91 -25.52
N ASN A 307 22.14 -25.45 -26.59
CA ASN A 307 23.59 -25.51 -26.77
C ASN A 307 24.11 -24.15 -27.29
N PRO A 308 25.06 -23.52 -26.58
CA PRO A 308 25.55 -22.18 -26.91
C PRO A 308 26.31 -22.09 -28.24
N ARG A 309 26.65 -23.21 -28.90
CA ARG A 309 27.33 -23.20 -30.20
C ARG A 309 26.45 -22.89 -31.40
N PHE A 310 25.14 -23.14 -31.30
CA PHE A 310 24.23 -22.98 -32.43
C PHE A 310 23.40 -21.70 -32.30
N GLN A 311 24.09 -20.56 -32.37
CA GLN A 311 23.50 -19.22 -32.26
C GLN A 311 23.08 -18.69 -33.65
N GLN A 312 21.88 -18.11 -33.74
CA GLN A 312 21.25 -17.72 -35.01
C GLN A 312 20.71 -16.29 -35.04
N PHE A 313 20.87 -15.51 -33.97
CA PHE A 313 20.27 -14.18 -33.88
C PHE A 313 20.65 -13.26 -35.05
N ASN A 314 21.91 -13.31 -35.50
CA ASN A 314 22.39 -12.51 -36.63
C ASN A 314 21.62 -12.78 -37.93
N GLN A 315 21.27 -14.04 -38.20
CA GLN A 315 20.50 -14.43 -39.39
C GLN A 315 19.07 -13.89 -39.29
N ILE A 316 18.41 -14.11 -38.15
CA ILE A 316 17.06 -13.60 -37.86
C ILE A 316 17.01 -12.06 -37.98
N TRP A 317 18.03 -11.36 -37.47
CA TRP A 317 18.11 -9.90 -37.53
C TRP A 317 18.22 -9.37 -38.97
N GLN A 318 19.00 -10.05 -39.82
CA GLN A 318 19.10 -9.72 -41.24
C GLN A 318 17.75 -9.94 -41.96
N GLU A 319 17.01 -10.99 -41.60
CA GLU A 319 15.68 -11.26 -42.15
C GLU A 319 14.63 -10.25 -41.68
N LYS A 320 14.63 -9.89 -40.39
CA LYS A 320 13.81 -8.80 -39.85
C LYS A 320 13.99 -7.53 -40.66
N SER A 321 15.23 -7.17 -40.97
CA SER A 321 15.55 -5.96 -41.71
C SER A 321 14.97 -5.95 -43.13
N LYS A 322 14.68 -7.13 -43.72
CA LYS A 322 14.09 -7.27 -45.05
C LYS A 322 12.56 -7.33 -45.01
N LEU A 323 12.00 -8.08 -44.05
CA LEU A 323 10.57 -8.41 -43.98
C LEU A 323 9.78 -7.52 -43.01
N ASN A 324 10.48 -6.75 -42.17
CA ASN A 324 9.92 -5.83 -41.19
C ASN A 324 8.87 -6.45 -40.25
N PHE A 325 9.20 -7.60 -39.66
CA PHE A 325 8.38 -8.25 -38.63
C PHE A 325 8.82 -7.84 -37.20
N PRO A 326 7.90 -7.90 -36.21
CA PRO A 326 8.25 -7.63 -34.81
C PRO A 326 9.05 -8.79 -34.20
N LEU A 327 10.07 -8.49 -33.41
CA LEU A 327 10.86 -9.50 -32.69
C LEU A 327 10.17 -9.97 -31.42
N PHE A 328 9.27 -9.18 -30.85
CA PHE A 328 8.53 -9.59 -29.67
C PHE A 328 7.21 -8.85 -29.57
N ALA A 329 6.34 -9.38 -28.73
CA ALA A 329 5.17 -8.68 -28.24
C ALA A 329 5.11 -8.78 -26.71
N ILE A 330 4.33 -7.90 -26.09
CA ILE A 330 4.08 -7.91 -24.64
C ILE A 330 2.59 -7.95 -24.39
N TYR A 331 2.15 -8.69 -23.37
CA TYR A 331 0.82 -8.47 -22.82
C TYR A 331 0.80 -7.12 -22.11
N LEU A 332 -0.14 -6.26 -22.48
CA LEU A 332 -0.34 -4.98 -21.83
C LEU A 332 -0.91 -5.19 -20.44
N ASP A 333 -0.30 -4.54 -19.46
CA ASP A 333 -0.84 -4.48 -18.10
C ASP A 333 -2.21 -3.80 -18.10
N GLU A 334 -3.05 -4.22 -17.16
CA GLU A 334 -4.35 -3.59 -16.94
C GLU A 334 -4.14 -2.30 -16.17
N ILE A 335 -4.12 -1.19 -16.90
CA ILE A 335 -4.00 0.14 -16.29
C ILE A 335 -5.39 0.66 -15.97
N GLU A 336 -5.60 1.01 -14.72
CA GLU A 336 -6.84 1.60 -14.22
C GLU A 336 -6.56 2.96 -13.56
N PHE A 337 -7.51 3.88 -13.67
CA PHE A 337 -7.47 5.14 -12.95
C PHE A 337 -8.80 5.40 -12.26
N ALA A 338 -8.74 6.01 -11.08
CA ALA A 338 -9.94 6.33 -10.32
C ALA A 338 -10.49 7.70 -10.69
N ILE A 339 -11.78 7.75 -11.02
CA ILE A 339 -12.51 9.00 -11.24
C ILE A 339 -13.68 9.13 -10.27
N GLY A 340 -14.05 10.37 -9.96
CA GLY A 340 -15.32 10.66 -9.30
C GLY A 340 -16.44 10.78 -10.34
N ILE A 341 -17.49 9.98 -10.20
CA ILE A 341 -18.70 10.06 -11.03
C ILE A 341 -19.82 10.56 -10.14
N THR A 342 -20.55 11.56 -10.62
CA THR A 342 -21.82 11.96 -10.03
C THR A 342 -22.94 11.20 -10.72
N ASP A 343 -23.78 10.53 -9.94
CA ASP A 343 -25.00 9.88 -10.43
C ASP A 343 -26.11 10.91 -10.69
N GLU A 344 -27.26 10.44 -11.20
CA GLU A 344 -28.42 11.28 -11.53
C GLU A 344 -29.05 11.96 -10.30
N GLN A 345 -28.75 11.46 -9.09
CA GLN A 345 -29.25 11.97 -7.81
C GLN A 345 -28.25 12.92 -7.14
N GLY A 346 -27.12 13.21 -7.78
CA GLY A 346 -26.09 14.10 -7.26
C GLY A 346 -25.10 13.43 -6.29
N GLN A 347 -25.19 12.12 -6.06
CA GLN A 347 -24.24 11.41 -5.21
C GLN A 347 -22.94 11.14 -5.98
N LYS A 348 -21.81 11.39 -5.31
CA LYS A 348 -20.48 11.14 -5.87
C LYS A 348 -20.01 9.75 -5.48
N SER A 349 -19.72 8.90 -6.45
CA SER A 349 -19.07 7.62 -6.25
C SER A 349 -17.71 7.60 -6.95
N LYS A 350 -16.75 6.88 -6.38
CA LYS A 350 -15.43 6.66 -7.00
C LYS A 350 -15.51 5.41 -7.85
N GLN A 351 -15.23 5.53 -9.15
CA GLN A 351 -15.18 4.39 -10.08
C GLN A 351 -13.75 4.24 -10.64
N TRP A 352 -13.26 3.01 -10.69
CA TRP A 352 -12.03 2.67 -11.41
C TRP A 352 -12.37 2.41 -12.87
N ILE A 353 -11.63 3.05 -13.77
CA ILE A 353 -11.79 2.92 -15.22
C ILE A 353 -10.55 2.30 -15.80
N GLN A 354 -10.75 1.22 -16.55
CA GLN A 354 -9.72 0.52 -17.28
C GLN A 354 -9.46 1.21 -18.63
N LEU A 355 -8.17 1.42 -18.97
CA LEU A 355 -7.76 1.97 -20.27
C LEU A 355 -7.80 0.95 -21.41
N SER A 356 -7.63 -0.34 -21.08
CA SER A 356 -7.48 -1.44 -22.03
C SER A 356 -8.75 -2.30 -22.13
N ASN A 357 -9.25 -2.53 -23.34
CA ASN A 357 -10.19 -3.63 -23.60
C ASN A 357 -9.41 -4.95 -23.78
N GLN A 358 -10.01 -6.09 -23.43
CA GLN A 358 -9.38 -7.42 -23.58
C GLN A 358 -8.90 -7.74 -25.01
N LYS A 359 -9.46 -7.08 -26.04
CA LYS A 359 -9.10 -7.27 -27.45
C LYS A 359 -7.76 -6.62 -27.84
N ASP A 360 -7.31 -5.60 -27.10
CA ASP A 360 -6.06 -4.86 -27.37
C ASP A 360 -4.93 -5.29 -26.42
N ALA A 361 -5.04 -6.48 -25.83
CA ALA A 361 -4.17 -6.92 -24.73
C ALA A 361 -2.72 -7.23 -25.14
N ILE A 362 -2.38 -7.25 -26.43
CA ILE A 362 -1.03 -7.60 -26.91
C ILE A 362 -0.50 -6.48 -27.79
N SER A 363 0.63 -5.90 -27.39
CA SER A 363 1.33 -4.87 -28.16
C SER A 363 2.61 -5.43 -28.76
N TYR A 364 2.82 -5.21 -30.06
CA TYR A 364 3.96 -5.75 -30.81
C TYR A 364 5.03 -4.67 -30.99
N GLU A 365 6.30 -5.07 -30.97
CA GLU A 365 7.44 -4.19 -31.25
C GLU A 365 7.23 -3.38 -32.54
N GLY A 366 7.47 -2.07 -32.45
CA GLY A 366 7.34 -1.14 -33.57
C GLY A 366 5.91 -0.79 -33.97
N LYS A 367 4.87 -1.40 -33.37
CA LYS A 367 3.47 -1.09 -33.66
C LYS A 367 2.87 -0.17 -32.59
N PRO A 368 2.47 1.07 -32.92
CA PRO A 368 1.82 1.94 -31.96
C PRO A 368 0.42 1.43 -31.62
N THR A 369 0.09 1.46 -30.33
CA THR A 369 -1.18 1.07 -29.74
C THR A 369 -1.66 2.24 -28.88
N VAL A 370 -2.88 2.71 -29.09
CA VAL A 370 -3.44 3.82 -28.31
C VAL A 370 -4.59 3.31 -27.46
N LEU A 371 -4.45 3.43 -26.14
CA LEU A 371 -5.49 3.07 -25.18
C LEU A 371 -6.25 4.33 -24.76
N ILE A 372 -7.58 4.30 -24.76
CA ILE A 372 -8.41 5.47 -24.46
C ILE A 372 -9.30 5.17 -23.26
N GLY A 373 -9.28 6.05 -22.27
CA GLY A 373 -10.15 5.91 -21.09
C GLY A 373 -11.62 6.10 -21.44
N CYS A 374 -12.47 5.15 -21.06
CA CYS A 374 -13.92 5.21 -21.28
C CYS A 374 -14.68 4.92 -19.99
N ILE A 375 -15.64 5.78 -19.63
CA ILE A 375 -16.59 5.57 -18.52
C ILE A 375 -17.62 4.53 -18.97
N PRO A 376 -17.57 3.27 -18.51
CA PRO A 376 -18.40 2.20 -19.07
C PRO A 376 -19.89 2.44 -18.81
N SER A 377 -20.23 2.97 -17.63
CA SER A 377 -21.61 3.29 -17.21
C SER A 377 -22.28 4.36 -18.07
N LYS A 378 -21.50 5.22 -18.74
CA LYS A 378 -22.00 6.34 -19.56
C LYS A 378 -21.62 6.22 -21.05
N ASN A 379 -20.89 5.15 -21.42
CA ASN A 379 -20.25 4.98 -22.73
C ASN A 379 -19.53 6.26 -23.22
N GLN A 380 -18.79 6.90 -22.31
CA GLN A 380 -18.23 8.24 -22.50
C GLN A 380 -16.71 8.21 -22.44
N ASN A 381 -16.03 8.67 -23.50
CA ASN A 381 -14.56 8.69 -23.62
C ASN A 381 -13.91 10.02 -23.22
N PHE A 382 -14.58 10.82 -22.39
CA PHE A 382 -14.09 12.11 -21.91
C PHE A 382 -14.43 12.35 -20.44
N PHE A 383 -13.64 13.19 -19.78
CA PHE A 383 -13.73 13.47 -18.35
C PHE A 383 -13.90 14.96 -18.10
N ARG A 384 -14.60 15.35 -17.04
CA ARG A 384 -14.84 16.76 -16.69
C ARG A 384 -14.00 17.17 -15.50
N ILE A 385 -13.20 18.23 -15.65
CA ILE A 385 -12.53 18.91 -14.54
C ILE A 385 -13.37 20.14 -14.16
N PRO A 386 -13.92 20.21 -12.94
CA PRO A 386 -14.77 21.33 -12.53
C PRO A 386 -14.01 22.67 -12.55
N GLN A 387 -14.68 23.75 -12.95
CA GLN A 387 -14.15 25.12 -13.05
C GLN A 387 -13.37 25.63 -11.82
N LYS A 388 -13.69 25.12 -10.62
CA LYS A 388 -13.03 25.52 -9.36
C LYS A 388 -11.63 24.91 -9.20
N ASN A 389 -11.35 23.80 -9.90
CA ASN A 389 -10.12 23.04 -9.75
C ASN A 389 -9.13 23.37 -10.88
N LYS A 390 -7.92 23.81 -10.53
CA LYS A 390 -6.82 24.00 -11.50
C LYS A 390 -6.06 22.70 -11.79
N THR A 391 -6.19 21.74 -10.88
CA THR A 391 -5.48 20.46 -10.92
C THR A 391 -6.44 19.32 -10.59
N ALA A 392 -6.24 18.18 -11.24
CA ALA A 392 -6.96 16.95 -10.98
C ALA A 392 -5.95 15.84 -10.70
N LYS A 393 -6.17 15.06 -9.64
CA LYS A 393 -5.34 13.91 -9.28
C LYS A 393 -6.09 12.63 -9.55
N LEU A 394 -5.49 11.74 -10.33
CA LEU A 394 -6.06 10.45 -10.71
C LEU A 394 -5.19 9.35 -10.12
N PRO A 395 -5.62 8.70 -9.02
CA PRO A 395 -5.00 7.47 -8.53
C PRO A 395 -4.90 6.41 -9.61
N ILE A 396 -3.75 5.74 -9.69
CA ILE A 396 -3.44 4.74 -10.72
C ILE A 396 -3.30 3.36 -10.08
N LYS A 397 -3.80 2.36 -10.79
CA LYS A 397 -3.53 0.95 -10.55
C LYS A 397 -3.00 0.28 -11.81
N VAL A 398 -2.15 -0.73 -11.61
CA VAL A 398 -1.61 -1.59 -12.64
C VAL A 398 -1.85 -3.04 -12.19
N ASN A 399 -2.59 -3.81 -12.99
CA ASN A 399 -3.00 -5.18 -12.68
C ASN A 399 -3.68 -5.30 -11.30
N GLY A 400 -4.57 -4.34 -10.98
CA GLY A 400 -5.35 -4.30 -9.74
C GLY A 400 -4.62 -3.74 -8.50
N ASN A 401 -3.30 -3.56 -8.56
CA ASN A 401 -2.46 -3.04 -7.48
C ASN A 401 -2.14 -1.55 -7.68
N ASP A 402 -1.98 -0.80 -6.59
CA ASP A 402 -1.52 0.60 -6.68
C ASP A 402 -0.17 0.67 -7.40
N TYR A 403 -0.05 1.57 -8.38
CA TYR A 403 1.23 1.82 -9.03
C TYR A 403 2.15 2.58 -8.07
N CYS A 404 3.33 2.02 -7.78
CA CYS A 404 4.26 2.57 -6.80
C CYS A 404 5.63 2.85 -7.43
N ILE A 405 6.23 3.99 -7.10
CA ILE A 405 7.65 4.29 -7.33
C ILE A 405 8.32 4.30 -5.97
N ASN A 406 9.39 3.51 -5.78
CA ASN A 406 10.07 3.33 -4.48
C ASN A 406 9.11 3.00 -3.32
N ASN A 407 8.12 2.12 -3.56
CA ASN A 407 7.05 1.75 -2.63
C ASN A 407 6.09 2.89 -2.23
N VAL A 408 6.10 4.02 -2.95
CA VAL A 408 5.17 5.13 -2.75
C VAL A 408 4.10 5.09 -3.86
N PRO A 409 2.80 4.93 -3.54
CA PRO A 409 1.73 4.96 -4.52
C PRO A 409 1.72 6.30 -5.29
N GLN A 410 1.35 6.26 -6.56
CA GLN A 410 1.38 7.42 -7.44
C GLN A 410 -0.03 7.85 -7.88
N ASP A 411 -0.16 9.14 -8.18
CA ASP A 411 -1.31 9.77 -8.86
C ASP A 411 -0.83 10.47 -10.14
N TYR A 412 -1.63 10.40 -11.21
CA TYR A 412 -1.49 11.32 -12.34
C TYR A 412 -2.05 12.67 -11.95
N ASN A 413 -1.18 13.69 -11.90
CA ASN A 413 -1.56 15.07 -11.71
C ASN A 413 -1.75 15.74 -13.07
N ILE A 414 -2.98 16.17 -13.36
CA ILE A 414 -3.37 16.88 -14.57
C ILE A 414 -3.54 18.35 -14.20
N GLU A 415 -2.75 19.23 -14.81
CA GLU A 415 -2.77 20.67 -14.57
C GLU A 415 -3.21 21.42 -15.83
N ILE A 416 -4.16 22.35 -15.65
CA ILE A 416 -4.67 23.20 -16.73
C ILE A 416 -3.93 24.53 -16.68
N GLN A 417 -3.10 24.80 -17.69
CA GLN A 417 -2.34 26.04 -17.82
C GLN A 417 -3.21 27.16 -18.43
N ASN A 418 -3.00 28.41 -17.98
CA ASN A 418 -3.63 29.62 -18.52
C ASN A 418 -5.18 29.66 -18.53
N SER A 419 -5.84 29.19 -17.46
CA SER A 419 -7.30 29.27 -17.35
C SER A 419 -7.81 30.69 -17.05
N GLN A 420 -8.51 31.31 -18.01
CA GLN A 420 -9.50 32.35 -17.74
C GLN A 420 -10.80 31.62 -17.35
N LYS A 421 -11.01 31.46 -16.03
CA LYS A 421 -12.00 30.55 -15.44
C LYS A 421 -13.45 30.99 -15.67
N THR A 422 -14.15 30.37 -16.62
CA THR A 422 -15.61 30.53 -16.75
C THR A 422 -16.38 29.22 -16.93
N GLU A 423 -15.74 28.10 -17.29
CA GLU A 423 -16.42 26.85 -17.67
C GLU A 423 -15.66 25.60 -17.19
N ASP A 424 -16.36 24.46 -17.09
CA ASP A 424 -15.76 23.15 -16.83
C ASP A 424 -14.94 22.67 -18.04
N VAL A 425 -13.77 22.06 -17.81
CA VAL A 425 -12.89 21.62 -18.91
C VAL A 425 -13.12 20.13 -19.20
N CYS A 426 -13.43 19.81 -20.45
CA CYS A 426 -13.63 18.43 -20.91
C CYS A 426 -12.34 17.88 -21.52
N ILE A 427 -11.79 16.83 -20.92
CA ILE A 427 -10.51 16.24 -21.31
C ILE A 427 -10.67 14.82 -21.86
N ARG A 428 -9.78 14.42 -22.77
CA ARG A 428 -9.58 13.04 -23.20
C ARG A 428 -8.21 12.55 -22.76
N ILE A 429 -8.17 11.35 -22.20
CA ILE A 429 -6.96 10.69 -21.68
C ILE A 429 -6.61 9.54 -22.63
N GLU A 430 -5.44 9.64 -23.27
CA GLU A 430 -4.93 8.64 -24.21
C GLU A 430 -3.56 8.15 -23.76
N PHE A 431 -3.36 6.84 -23.74
CA PHE A 431 -2.09 6.20 -23.45
C PHE A 431 -1.52 5.61 -24.73
N HIS A 432 -0.48 6.25 -25.27
CA HIS A 432 0.20 5.84 -26.49
C HIS A 432 1.33 4.89 -26.12
N LEU A 433 1.28 3.67 -26.66
CA LEU A 433 2.19 2.57 -26.35
C LEU A 433 2.83 2.07 -27.65
N GLN A 434 4.15 2.06 -27.72
CA GLN A 434 4.87 1.42 -28.80
C GLN A 434 6.06 0.66 -28.21
N PRO A 435 5.99 -0.67 -28.07
CA PRO A 435 7.12 -1.45 -27.58
C PRO A 435 8.35 -1.19 -28.46
N GLY A 436 9.47 -0.84 -27.82
CA GLY A 436 10.64 -0.28 -28.50
C GLY A 436 10.70 1.26 -28.54
N SER A 437 9.75 1.97 -27.90
CA SER A 437 9.70 3.44 -27.77
C SER A 437 9.02 3.85 -26.45
N PHE A 438 9.18 5.11 -26.03
CA PHE A 438 8.65 5.61 -24.76
C PHE A 438 7.10 5.69 -24.78
N PRO A 439 6.40 5.17 -23.74
CA PRO A 439 4.96 5.36 -23.63
C PRO A 439 4.62 6.83 -23.34
N GLU A 440 3.60 7.37 -24.01
CA GLU A 440 3.19 8.76 -23.86
C GLU A 440 1.74 8.83 -23.35
N LEU A 441 1.55 9.41 -22.15
CA LEU A 441 0.22 9.82 -21.71
C LEU A 441 -0.11 11.18 -22.29
N LYS A 442 -1.07 11.21 -23.20
CA LYS A 442 -1.57 12.44 -23.82
C LYS A 442 -2.91 12.81 -23.21
N VAL A 443 -2.96 13.95 -22.53
CA VAL A 443 -4.21 14.55 -22.04
C VAL A 443 -4.54 15.73 -22.94
N THR A 444 -5.66 15.64 -23.64
CA THR A 444 -6.10 16.66 -24.61
C THR A 444 -7.39 17.32 -24.12
N ASP A 445 -7.47 18.64 -24.27
CA ASP A 445 -8.73 19.37 -24.19
C ASP A 445 -9.54 19.09 -25.46
N LEU A 446 -10.77 18.62 -25.31
CA LEU A 446 -11.64 18.33 -26.45
C LEU A 446 -11.96 19.58 -27.28
N GLU A 447 -11.97 20.75 -26.65
CA GLU A 447 -12.24 22.03 -27.32
C GLU A 447 -10.96 22.72 -27.82
N GLY A 448 -9.79 22.19 -27.45
CA GLY A 448 -8.48 22.74 -27.83
C GLY A 448 -8.19 24.15 -27.31
N LYS A 449 -8.95 24.62 -26.31
CA LYS A 449 -8.84 25.96 -25.72
C LYS A 449 -7.69 26.07 -24.72
N TYR A 450 -7.43 24.99 -23.98
CA TYR A 450 -6.48 24.99 -22.86
C TYR A 450 -5.26 24.12 -23.12
N LYS A 451 -4.11 24.60 -22.66
CA LYS A 451 -2.89 23.78 -22.59
C LYS A 451 -2.91 22.96 -21.31
N ILE A 452 -2.82 21.64 -21.44
CA ILE A 452 -2.87 20.70 -20.31
C ILE A 452 -1.51 20.02 -20.18
N THR A 453 -1.01 19.91 -18.95
CA THR A 453 0.17 19.13 -18.61
C THR A 453 -0.21 17.99 -17.66
N ALA A 454 0.34 16.80 -17.88
CA ALA A 454 0.13 15.64 -17.03
C ALA A 454 1.48 15.09 -16.55
N SER A 455 1.58 14.74 -15.26
CA SER A 455 2.79 14.16 -14.68
C SER A 455 2.45 13.20 -13.53
N LEU A 456 3.31 12.21 -13.29
CA LEU A 456 3.23 11.36 -12.10
C LEU A 456 3.67 12.15 -10.86
N THR A 457 2.94 11.98 -9.76
CA THR A 457 3.25 12.58 -8.46
C THR A 457 2.95 11.60 -7.33
N ASP A 458 3.73 11.68 -6.24
CA ASP A 458 3.48 10.87 -5.05
C ASP A 458 2.07 11.10 -4.49
N ARG A 459 1.32 10.01 -4.32
CA ARG A 459 0.02 10.01 -3.66
C ARG A 459 0.24 10.27 -2.17
N ARG A 460 0.03 11.51 -1.76
CA ARG A 460 -0.02 11.88 -0.34
C ARG A 460 -1.31 11.32 0.26
N LYS A 461 -1.23 10.18 0.94
CA LYS A 461 -2.31 9.73 1.83
C LYS A 461 -2.40 10.75 2.97
N LEU A 462 -3.51 11.48 3.06
CA LEU A 462 -3.81 12.30 4.23
C LEU A 462 -3.95 11.34 5.41
N SER A 463 -3.01 11.43 6.34
CA SER A 463 -3.03 10.65 7.55
C SER A 463 -3.31 11.55 8.74
N TYR A 464 -4.14 11.05 9.65
CA TYR A 464 -4.64 11.83 10.77
C TYR A 464 -4.14 11.25 12.08
N SER A 465 -3.82 12.14 13.01
CA SER A 465 -3.42 11.78 14.38
C SER A 465 -4.45 12.21 15.43
N TYR A 466 -5.59 12.74 14.99
CA TYR A 466 -6.76 13.12 15.77
C TYR A 466 -7.94 13.31 14.81
N ILE A 467 -9.17 13.43 15.33
CA ILE A 467 -10.35 13.79 14.55
C ILE A 467 -10.46 15.33 14.52
N PRO A 468 -10.35 15.99 13.35
CA PRO A 468 -10.52 17.44 13.27
C PRO A 468 -11.93 17.86 13.71
N HIS A 469 -12.04 18.87 14.56
CA HIS A 469 -13.33 19.30 15.10
C HIS A 469 -14.24 19.88 14.02
N GLU A 470 -13.68 20.48 12.97
CA GLU A 470 -14.41 20.96 11.80
C GLU A 470 -15.13 19.81 11.09
N LYS A 471 -14.51 18.62 11.03
CA LYS A 471 -15.16 17.43 10.47
C LYS A 471 -16.33 16.98 11.35
N ILE A 472 -16.15 16.94 12.67
CA ILE A 472 -17.24 16.62 13.61
C ILE A 472 -18.43 17.57 13.39
N ILE A 473 -18.20 18.88 13.32
CA ILE A 473 -19.24 19.88 13.09
C ILE A 473 -19.92 19.66 11.73
N SER A 474 -19.14 19.45 10.67
CA SER A 474 -19.68 19.22 9.33
C SER A 474 -20.54 17.95 9.25
N THR A 475 -20.12 16.88 9.92
CA THR A 475 -20.90 15.63 9.98
C THR A 475 -22.19 15.82 10.75
N ARG A 476 -22.18 16.53 11.90
CA ARG A 476 -23.41 16.85 12.64
C ARG A 476 -24.42 17.60 11.78
N GLN A 477 -23.97 18.60 11.01
CA GLN A 477 -24.83 19.37 10.10
C GLN A 477 -25.40 18.48 8.98
N GLN A 478 -24.57 17.63 8.37
CA GLN A 478 -25.01 16.69 7.34
C GLN A 478 -26.02 15.67 7.86
N GLU A 479 -25.77 15.09 9.05
CA GLU A 479 -26.68 14.15 9.69
C GLU A 479 -28.02 14.82 10.06
N SER A 480 -27.97 16.05 10.57
CA SER A 480 -29.17 16.85 10.86
C SER A 480 -30.01 17.07 9.62
N LEU A 481 -29.41 17.55 8.52
CA LEU A 481 -30.10 17.76 7.25
C LEU A 481 -30.69 16.45 6.69
N ALA A 482 -29.91 15.36 6.73
CA ALA A 482 -30.38 14.05 6.29
C ALA A 482 -31.55 13.55 7.12
N GLN A 483 -31.54 13.77 8.44
CA GLN A 483 -32.62 13.38 9.32
C GLN A 483 -33.86 14.25 9.13
N ILE A 484 -33.72 15.56 8.98
CA ILE A 484 -34.84 16.48 8.68
C ILE A 484 -35.52 16.08 7.36
N ASN A 485 -34.75 15.71 6.34
CA ASN A 485 -35.31 15.23 5.08
C ASN A 485 -36.10 13.92 5.27
N ARG A 486 -35.64 13.01 6.15
CA ARG A 486 -36.41 11.79 6.50
C ARG A 486 -37.70 12.13 7.24
N LEU A 487 -37.68 13.11 8.15
CA LEU A 487 -38.87 13.57 8.88
C LEU A 487 -39.95 14.08 7.93
N LYS A 488 -39.58 14.90 6.93
CA LYS A 488 -40.52 15.40 5.91
C LYS A 488 -41.30 14.28 5.20
N THR A 489 -40.68 13.11 5.06
CA THR A 489 -41.29 11.94 4.40
C THR A 489 -42.02 11.00 5.36
N ARG A 490 -41.85 11.14 6.68
CA ARG A 490 -42.51 10.29 7.68
C ARG A 490 -43.87 10.87 8.06
N ASN A 491 -44.82 9.98 8.33
CA ASN A 491 -46.07 10.36 8.99
C ASN A 491 -45.83 10.51 10.49
N GLU A 492 -45.72 11.75 10.97
CA GLU A 492 -45.49 12.08 12.39
C GLU A 492 -46.78 12.20 13.22
N LEU A 493 -47.94 12.01 12.60
CA LEU A 493 -49.25 12.35 13.18
C LEU A 493 -49.49 11.57 14.49
N GLU A 494 -49.12 10.29 14.54
CA GLU A 494 -49.22 9.44 15.74
C GLU A 494 -48.37 9.94 16.93
N PHE A 495 -47.13 10.39 16.66
CA PHE A 495 -46.26 10.93 17.73
C PHE A 495 -46.81 12.26 18.24
N GLN A 496 -47.27 13.10 17.32
CA GLN A 496 -47.86 14.38 17.65
C GLN A 496 -49.16 14.24 18.46
N GLU A 497 -50.00 13.25 18.15
CA GLU A 497 -51.18 12.90 18.96
C GLU A 497 -50.78 12.45 20.36
N CYS A 498 -49.75 11.60 20.50
CA CYS A 498 -49.23 11.21 21.80
C CYS A 498 -48.80 12.42 22.65
N LEU A 499 -48.13 13.41 22.06
CA LEU A 499 -47.75 14.64 22.77
C LEU A 499 -48.98 15.43 23.25
N VAL A 500 -50.03 15.53 22.44
CA VAL A 500 -51.29 16.20 22.83
C VAL A 500 -51.96 15.47 24.01
N HIS A 501 -52.00 14.14 23.98
CA HIS A 501 -52.56 13.36 25.10
C HIS A 501 -51.73 13.49 26.38
N ILE A 502 -50.40 13.47 26.28
CA ILE A 502 -49.52 13.70 27.44
C ILE A 502 -49.77 15.11 28.01
N ASN A 503 -49.88 16.12 27.15
CA ASN A 503 -50.17 17.50 27.58
C ASN A 503 -51.50 17.60 28.31
N GLY A 504 -52.57 17.00 27.76
CA GLY A 504 -53.89 17.02 28.40
C GLY A 504 -53.88 16.40 29.79
N GLU A 505 -53.22 15.26 29.97
CA GLU A 505 -53.08 14.62 31.29
C GLU A 505 -52.27 15.49 32.27
N LEU A 506 -51.21 16.16 31.81
CA LEU A 506 -50.39 17.05 32.65
C LEU A 506 -51.07 18.39 32.96
N GLU A 507 -51.93 18.90 32.09
CA GLU A 507 -52.76 20.10 32.32
C GLU A 507 -53.83 19.82 33.37
N ASN A 508 -54.46 18.64 33.31
CA ASN A 508 -55.45 18.19 34.29
C ASN A 508 -54.89 18.08 35.72
N LEU A 509 -53.57 17.96 35.90
CA LEU A 509 -52.90 18.02 37.20
C LEU A 509 -52.83 19.45 37.78
N GLY A 510 -52.99 20.49 36.96
CA GLY A 510 -52.77 21.89 37.32
C GLY A 510 -54.01 22.71 37.71
N ILE A 511 -55.23 22.18 37.59
CA ILE A 511 -56.44 23.03 37.61
C ILE A 511 -56.99 23.34 39.01
N SER A 512 -56.57 22.70 40.10
CA SER A 512 -56.86 23.29 41.42
C SER A 512 -55.94 22.85 42.54
N LYS A 513 -55.39 23.82 43.28
CA LYS A 513 -54.76 23.63 44.60
C LYS A 513 -55.73 23.06 45.66
N SER A 514 -56.98 22.78 45.30
CA SER A 514 -58.04 22.23 46.16
C SER A 514 -58.53 20.84 45.76
N SER A 515 -58.09 20.26 44.64
CA SER A 515 -58.46 18.88 44.26
C SER A 515 -57.31 17.92 44.55
N ASN A 516 -57.45 17.11 45.59
CA ASN A 516 -56.64 15.91 45.86
C ASN A 516 -56.85 14.82 44.77
N ARG A 517 -56.72 15.14 43.48
CA ARG A 517 -56.70 14.11 42.43
C ARG A 517 -55.28 13.52 42.38
N PRO A 518 -55.09 12.24 42.74
CA PRO A 518 -53.78 11.61 42.71
C PRO A 518 -53.29 11.49 41.26
N ILE A 519 -51.99 11.71 41.04
CA ILE A 519 -51.35 11.51 39.74
C ILE A 519 -51.59 10.06 39.28
N ASN A 520 -52.18 9.88 38.09
CA ASN A 520 -52.37 8.56 37.50
C ASN A 520 -51.08 8.12 36.78
N TYR A 521 -50.13 7.63 37.57
CA TYR A 521 -48.84 7.15 37.06
C TYR A 521 -48.97 6.02 36.03
N ALA A 522 -50.04 5.22 36.06
CA ALA A 522 -50.24 4.14 35.10
C ALA A 522 -50.56 4.69 33.70
N THR A 523 -51.51 5.62 33.59
CA THR A 523 -51.88 6.24 32.31
C THR A 523 -50.72 7.03 31.71
N LEU A 524 -50.02 7.84 32.52
CA LEU A 524 -48.86 8.61 32.04
C LEU A 524 -47.73 7.69 31.58
N LYS A 525 -47.45 6.59 32.30
CA LYS A 525 -46.46 5.60 31.90
C LYS A 525 -46.78 5.01 30.52
N ASP A 526 -48.03 4.62 30.28
CA ASP A 526 -48.43 4.01 29.01
C ASP A 526 -48.35 5.01 27.84
N LEU A 527 -48.72 6.28 28.08
CA LEU A 527 -48.59 7.35 27.10
C LEU A 527 -47.12 7.64 26.75
N LEU A 528 -46.25 7.74 27.75
CA LEU A 528 -44.81 7.98 27.55
C LEU A 528 -44.14 6.82 26.83
N LYS A 529 -44.51 5.58 27.18
CA LYS A 529 -44.05 4.38 26.49
C LYS A 529 -44.47 4.40 25.02
N LYS A 530 -45.75 4.70 24.75
CA LYS A 530 -46.28 4.80 23.38
C LYS A 530 -45.56 5.90 22.58
N ALA A 531 -45.29 7.06 23.18
CA ALA A 531 -44.50 8.11 22.55
C ALA A 531 -43.06 7.65 22.23
N CYS A 532 -42.40 6.97 23.16
CA CYS A 532 -41.06 6.39 22.95
C CYS A 532 -41.00 5.36 21.82
N GLU A 533 -42.05 4.55 21.66
CA GLU A 533 -42.19 3.56 20.59
C GLU A 533 -42.40 4.24 19.22
N GLN A 534 -43.07 5.40 19.19
CA GLN A 534 -43.23 6.18 17.95
C GLN A 534 -41.92 6.85 17.51
N ILE A 535 -41.12 7.34 18.46
CA ILE A 535 -39.77 7.87 18.19
C ILE A 535 -38.86 6.76 17.63
N HIS A 536 -39.00 5.52 18.13
CA HIS A 536 -38.18 4.38 17.75
C HIS A 536 -39.03 3.14 17.43
N LYS A 537 -39.57 3.05 16.21
CA LYS A 537 -40.22 1.82 15.71
C LYS A 537 -39.15 0.74 15.50
N SER A 538 -39.32 -0.42 16.13
CA SER A 538 -38.39 -1.56 16.24
C SER A 538 -37.86 -2.17 14.92
N ASN A 539 -38.22 -1.63 13.76
CA ASN A 539 -37.79 -2.11 12.44
C ASN A 539 -36.67 -1.25 11.87
N ASN A 540 -35.38 -1.55 12.15
CA ASN A 540 -34.16 -1.03 11.48
C ASN A 540 -34.12 0.47 11.12
N ARG A 541 -34.98 1.28 11.73
CA ARG A 541 -35.20 2.68 11.37
C ARG A 541 -34.43 3.51 12.39
N PRO A 542 -33.65 4.51 11.93
CA PRO A 542 -32.99 5.42 12.84
C PRO A 542 -34.05 6.12 13.69
N ASP A 543 -33.68 6.35 14.95
CA ASP A 543 -34.44 7.15 15.91
C ASP A 543 -34.87 8.46 15.23
N MET A 544 -36.16 8.77 15.35
CA MET A 544 -36.78 9.88 14.64
C MET A 544 -36.14 11.22 15.01
N LEU A 545 -35.81 11.42 16.29
CA LEU A 545 -35.41 12.74 16.80
C LEU A 545 -33.89 12.90 16.95
N LYS A 546 -33.12 11.83 16.75
CA LYS A 546 -31.67 11.83 16.88
C LYS A 546 -31.01 12.71 15.82
N SER A 547 -29.97 13.46 16.22
CA SER A 547 -29.15 14.32 15.36
C SER A 547 -29.87 15.50 14.69
N ILE A 548 -31.13 15.82 15.04
CA ILE A 548 -31.82 17.00 14.51
C ILE A 548 -31.35 18.25 15.24
N ASP A 549 -31.01 19.29 14.48
CA ASP A 549 -30.88 20.63 15.00
C ASP A 549 -32.26 21.21 15.33
N ALA A 550 -32.53 21.38 16.62
CA ALA A 550 -33.82 21.86 17.11
C ALA A 550 -34.09 23.32 16.72
N ASP A 551 -33.05 24.07 16.30
CA ASP A 551 -33.13 25.49 15.91
C ASP A 551 -33.34 25.70 14.39
N SER A 552 -33.34 24.63 13.59
CA SER A 552 -33.64 24.69 12.14
C SER A 552 -34.98 25.35 11.80
N ASP A 553 -34.99 26.20 10.76
CA ASP A 553 -36.18 26.94 10.27
C ASP A 553 -37.16 26.08 9.44
N GLU A 554 -36.85 24.81 9.23
CA GLU A 554 -37.68 23.89 8.46
C GLU A 554 -39.07 23.72 9.11
N ALA A 555 -40.13 23.74 8.30
CA ALA A 555 -41.52 23.79 8.79
C ALA A 555 -41.87 22.59 9.71
N VAL A 556 -41.35 21.41 9.40
CA VAL A 556 -41.56 20.18 10.19
C VAL A 556 -40.91 20.32 11.58
N VAL A 557 -39.69 20.86 11.64
CA VAL A 557 -38.96 21.12 12.90
C VAL A 557 -39.67 22.21 13.71
N SER A 558 -40.10 23.28 13.06
CA SER A 558 -40.83 24.38 13.69
C SER A 558 -42.17 23.94 14.31
N ASN A 559 -42.90 23.02 13.66
CA ASN A 559 -44.14 22.47 14.20
C ASN A 559 -43.88 21.60 15.45
N LEU A 560 -42.89 20.70 15.37
CA LEU A 560 -42.49 19.89 16.54
C LEU A 560 -42.01 20.78 17.70
N ARG A 561 -41.23 21.81 17.40
CA ARG A 561 -40.79 22.84 18.35
C ARG A 561 -41.97 23.49 19.06
N ALA A 562 -42.99 23.93 18.32
CA ALA A 562 -44.17 24.57 18.88
C ALA A 562 -44.94 23.66 19.86
N LYS A 563 -45.06 22.37 19.55
CA LYS A 563 -45.74 21.39 20.42
C LYS A 563 -44.96 21.08 21.70
N LEU A 564 -43.62 21.01 21.61
CA LEU A 564 -42.76 20.71 22.75
C LEU A 564 -42.52 21.91 23.67
N LYS A 565 -42.75 23.14 23.19
CA LYS A 565 -42.68 24.37 23.99
C LYS A 565 -43.86 24.55 24.97
N ASN A 566 -44.79 23.59 25.05
CA ASN A 566 -45.89 23.65 26.02
C ASN A 566 -45.35 23.51 27.45
N GLN A 567 -45.61 24.50 28.30
CA GLN A 567 -45.15 24.56 29.71
C GLN A 567 -45.60 23.35 30.54
N SER A 568 -46.70 22.68 30.18
CA SER A 568 -47.18 21.48 30.85
C SER A 568 -46.19 20.33 30.80
N LEU A 569 -45.34 20.26 29.76
CA LEU A 569 -44.29 19.24 29.64
C LEU A 569 -43.15 19.43 30.63
N HIS A 570 -42.91 20.66 31.11
CA HIS A 570 -41.90 20.91 32.14
C HIS A 570 -42.21 20.13 33.42
N LYS A 571 -43.50 19.92 33.71
CA LYS A 571 -43.96 19.14 34.88
C LYS A 571 -43.44 17.71 34.88
N ILE A 572 -43.07 17.14 33.73
CA ILE A 572 -42.46 15.80 33.67
C ILE A 572 -41.16 15.78 34.47
N ILE A 573 -40.30 16.80 34.32
CA ILE A 573 -39.05 16.93 35.06
C ILE A 573 -39.33 17.12 36.55
N ASP A 574 -40.30 17.98 36.90
CA ASP A 574 -40.69 18.20 38.29
C ASP A 574 -41.16 16.91 38.96
N ILE A 575 -42.01 16.12 38.30
CA ILE A 575 -42.49 14.83 38.81
C ILE A 575 -41.34 13.82 38.95
N ILE A 576 -40.40 13.78 38.00
CA ILE A 576 -39.20 12.92 38.11
C ILE A 576 -38.40 13.29 39.38
N CYS A 577 -38.11 14.57 39.57
CA CYS A 577 -37.38 15.07 40.72
C CYS A 577 -38.13 14.81 42.04
N GLU A 578 -39.43 15.05 42.08
CA GLU A 578 -40.29 14.75 43.24
C GLU A 578 -40.29 13.27 43.60
N LEU A 579 -40.39 12.38 42.62
CA LEU A 579 -40.35 10.94 42.86
C LEU A 579 -38.99 10.49 43.42
N PHE A 580 -37.88 10.99 42.87
CA PHE A 580 -36.56 10.73 43.45
C PHE A 580 -36.43 11.27 44.88
N ASN A 581 -37.02 12.43 45.16
CA ASN A 581 -37.04 13.04 46.49
C ASN A 581 -37.90 12.24 47.47
N SER A 582 -39.05 11.72 47.04
CA SER A 582 -39.95 10.92 47.88
C SER A 582 -39.38 9.55 48.25
N ASN A 583 -38.51 8.99 47.40
CA ASN A 583 -37.87 7.68 47.61
C ASN A 583 -36.92 7.64 48.82
N THR A 584 -36.62 8.78 49.47
CA THR A 584 -35.87 8.81 50.74
C THR A 584 -36.74 8.49 51.95
N HIS A 585 -38.06 8.71 51.88
CA HIS A 585 -38.99 8.58 53.01
C HIS A 585 -39.93 7.38 52.86
N ARG A 586 -40.28 6.99 51.63
CA ARG A 586 -41.11 5.81 51.33
C ARG A 586 -40.57 5.13 50.08
N LYS A 587 -40.44 3.80 50.11
CA LYS A 587 -40.05 3.02 48.92
C LYS A 587 -41.08 3.22 47.81
N LEU A 588 -40.63 3.65 46.63
CA LEU A 588 -41.51 3.81 45.47
C LEU A 588 -42.19 2.49 45.11
N ASN A 589 -43.49 2.55 44.74
CA ASN A 589 -44.21 1.38 44.26
C ASN A 589 -43.84 1.03 42.81
N LEU A 590 -44.20 -0.16 42.34
CA LEU A 590 -43.86 -0.65 40.99
C LEU A 590 -44.39 0.24 39.86
N ILE A 591 -45.55 0.88 40.05
CA ILE A 591 -46.16 1.77 39.05
C ILE A 591 -45.34 3.05 38.93
N GLN A 592 -44.96 3.66 40.06
CA GLN A 592 -44.10 4.84 40.12
C GLN A 592 -42.71 4.57 39.54
N GLN A 593 -42.10 3.43 39.88
CA GLN A 593 -40.81 3.02 39.31
C GLN A 593 -40.91 2.81 37.79
N GLY A 594 -42.01 2.20 37.31
CA GLY A 594 -42.27 2.03 35.89
C GLY A 594 -42.49 3.34 35.15
N PHE A 595 -43.24 4.28 35.73
CA PHE A 595 -43.39 5.64 35.20
C PHE A 595 -42.04 6.35 35.12
N LEU A 596 -41.25 6.32 36.20
CA LEU A 596 -39.96 6.99 36.29
C LEU A 596 -39.01 6.54 35.17
N LEU A 597 -38.95 5.23 34.90
CA LEU A 597 -38.15 4.68 33.81
C LEU A 597 -38.59 5.22 32.43
N GLU A 598 -39.89 5.21 32.13
CA GLU A 598 -40.40 5.65 30.83
C GLU A 598 -40.32 7.17 30.68
N ALA A 599 -40.46 7.95 31.76
CA ALA A 599 -40.29 9.39 31.76
C ALA A 599 -38.83 9.80 31.48
N ILE A 600 -37.86 9.11 32.08
CA ILE A 600 -36.43 9.30 31.82
C ILE A 600 -36.10 8.95 30.35
N LYS A 601 -36.60 7.81 29.85
CA LYS A 601 -36.41 7.43 28.44
C LYS A 601 -36.98 8.46 27.49
N PHE A 602 -38.22 8.91 27.74
CA PHE A 602 -38.90 9.91 26.92
C PHE A 602 -38.10 11.20 26.89
N THR A 603 -37.74 11.74 28.05
CA THR A 603 -36.95 12.97 28.19
C THR A 603 -35.64 12.87 27.41
N GLY A 604 -34.88 11.77 27.57
CA GLY A 604 -33.62 11.57 26.85
C GLY A 604 -33.80 11.41 25.34
N LYS A 605 -34.88 10.78 24.88
CA LYS A 605 -35.17 10.59 23.44
C LYS A 605 -35.66 11.84 22.72
N LEU A 606 -35.85 12.96 23.43
CA LEU A 606 -36.09 14.26 22.80
C LEU A 606 -34.79 14.91 22.30
N TYR A 607 -33.61 14.45 22.74
CA TYR A 607 -32.30 14.98 22.34
C TYR A 607 -32.25 16.53 22.38
N ASN A 608 -31.93 17.21 21.28
CA ASN A 608 -31.91 18.68 21.23
C ASN A 608 -33.25 19.34 21.59
N PHE A 609 -34.38 18.68 21.36
CA PHE A 609 -35.69 19.21 21.78
C PHE A 609 -35.91 19.14 23.31
N SER A 610 -35.06 18.44 24.06
CA SER A 610 -35.15 18.42 25.52
C SER A 610 -34.91 19.80 26.15
N GLN A 611 -34.36 20.76 25.41
CA GLN A 611 -34.22 22.15 25.89
C GLN A 611 -35.54 22.76 26.33
N TYR A 612 -36.64 22.33 25.71
CA TYR A 612 -37.99 22.80 26.05
C TYR A 612 -38.57 22.13 27.29
N LEU A 613 -37.87 21.20 27.95
CA LEU A 613 -38.30 20.58 29.21
C LEU A 613 -37.58 21.14 30.43
N LEU A 614 -36.61 22.03 30.26
CA LEU A 614 -35.77 22.59 31.35
C LEU A 614 -35.06 21.52 32.19
N PRO A 615 -34.18 20.69 31.60
CA PRO A 615 -33.61 19.51 32.27
C PRO A 615 -32.59 19.82 33.38
N ASN A 616 -32.29 21.10 33.67
CA ASN A 616 -31.29 21.51 34.67
C ASN A 616 -31.46 20.80 36.03
N ASN A 617 -32.71 20.65 36.49
CA ASN A 617 -33.02 20.03 37.77
C ASN A 617 -32.61 18.54 37.85
N LEU A 618 -32.45 17.85 36.70
CA LEU A 618 -31.97 16.46 36.67
C LEU A 618 -30.48 16.36 37.03
N PHE A 619 -29.71 17.41 36.85
CA PHE A 619 -28.27 17.39 37.10
C PHE A 619 -27.91 17.78 38.54
N GLU A 620 -28.91 18.10 39.37
CA GLU A 620 -28.68 18.36 40.78
C GLU A 620 -28.02 17.14 41.46
N PRO A 621 -26.92 17.34 42.22
CA PRO A 621 -26.18 16.23 42.86
C PRO A 621 -27.07 15.35 43.75
N ILE A 622 -28.08 15.96 44.38
CA ILE A 622 -29.04 15.28 45.23
C ILE A 622 -29.86 14.27 44.41
N ILE A 623 -30.42 14.68 43.27
CA ILE A 623 -31.21 13.81 42.39
C ILE A 623 -30.34 12.68 41.84
N PHE A 624 -29.13 13.01 41.41
CA PHE A 624 -28.16 12.04 40.91
C PHE A 624 -27.86 10.93 41.95
N SER A 625 -27.59 11.32 43.20
CA SER A 625 -27.31 10.37 44.29
C SER A 625 -28.52 9.48 44.64
N ARG A 626 -29.74 10.01 44.44
CA ARG A 626 -31.00 9.31 44.72
C ARG A 626 -31.36 8.34 43.61
N ALA A 627 -31.08 8.67 42.36
CA ALA A 627 -31.29 7.78 41.21
C ALA A 627 -30.53 6.46 41.38
N LYS A 628 -29.29 6.52 41.89
CA LYS A 628 -28.46 5.35 42.20
C LYS A 628 -29.08 4.41 43.25
N LYS A 629 -29.96 4.92 44.12
CA LYS A 629 -30.59 4.13 45.20
C LYS A 629 -31.85 3.38 44.74
N VAL A 630 -32.36 3.67 43.54
CA VAL A 630 -33.56 3.01 43.00
C VAL A 630 -33.17 1.71 42.30
N THR A 631 -33.33 0.59 43.00
CA THR A 631 -33.12 -0.75 42.44
C THR A 631 -34.35 -1.21 41.65
N TYR A 632 -34.50 -0.73 40.41
CA TYR A 632 -35.54 -1.17 39.48
C TYR A 632 -35.00 -1.25 38.05
N LEU A 633 -35.00 -2.46 37.48
CA LEU A 633 -34.43 -2.73 36.15
C LEU A 633 -33.03 -2.07 36.01
N ASN A 634 -32.75 -1.41 34.89
CA ASN A 634 -31.51 -0.69 34.61
C ASN A 634 -31.67 0.84 34.74
N LEU A 635 -32.48 1.31 35.69
CA LEU A 635 -32.86 2.73 35.79
C LEU A 635 -31.67 3.68 35.97
N GLU A 636 -30.67 3.33 36.79
CA GLU A 636 -29.45 4.16 36.96
C GLU A 636 -28.73 4.36 35.62
N ASN A 637 -28.58 3.29 34.84
CA ASN A 637 -27.92 3.35 33.54
C ASN A 637 -28.73 4.17 32.52
N GLU A 638 -30.04 3.96 32.46
CA GLU A 638 -30.91 4.77 31.58
C GLU A 638 -30.91 6.25 32.01
N TYR A 639 -30.82 6.53 33.31
CA TYR A 639 -30.71 7.89 33.83
C TYR A 639 -29.42 8.58 33.36
N LEU A 640 -28.28 7.90 33.46
CA LEU A 640 -27.00 8.40 32.93
C LEU A 640 -27.04 8.64 31.42
N GLN A 641 -27.71 7.75 30.68
CA GLN A 641 -27.89 7.93 29.25
C GLN A 641 -28.81 9.11 28.94
N CYS A 642 -29.88 9.30 29.70
CA CYS A 642 -30.77 10.46 29.60
C CYS A 642 -30.00 11.75 29.83
N LEU A 643 -29.25 11.86 30.93
CA LEU A 643 -28.41 13.03 31.22
C LEU A 643 -27.46 13.34 30.06
N ALA A 644 -26.81 12.32 29.49
CA ALA A 644 -25.91 12.54 28.35
C ALA A 644 -26.65 13.01 27.09
N ARG A 645 -27.86 12.49 26.82
CA ARG A 645 -28.66 12.89 25.65
C ARG A 645 -29.18 14.32 25.75
N VAL A 646 -29.44 14.82 26.97
CA VAL A 646 -29.94 16.18 27.23
C VAL A 646 -28.85 17.21 27.52
N ALA A 647 -27.57 16.80 27.62
CA ALA A 647 -26.42 17.68 27.84
C ALA A 647 -26.02 18.44 26.55
N ILE A 648 -26.96 19.23 26.03
CA ILE A 648 -26.86 19.86 24.71
C ILE A 648 -26.18 21.24 24.73
N ASN A 649 -26.07 21.86 25.91
CA ASN A 649 -25.44 23.17 26.10
C ASN A 649 -24.26 23.08 27.09
N GLU A 650 -23.41 24.10 27.11
CA GLU A 650 -22.18 24.11 27.91
C GLU A 650 -22.43 23.92 29.43
N GLU A 651 -23.52 24.47 29.97
CA GLU A 651 -23.85 24.37 31.39
C GLU A 651 -24.12 22.92 31.80
N LEU A 652 -25.00 22.23 31.07
CA LEU A 652 -25.36 20.84 31.31
C LEU A 652 -24.18 19.89 31.04
N GLN A 653 -23.38 20.19 30.02
CA GLN A 653 -22.14 19.45 29.73
C GLN A 653 -21.16 19.55 30.89
N ARG A 654 -20.94 20.76 31.43
CA ARG A 654 -20.08 20.98 32.60
C ARG A 654 -20.56 20.19 33.82
N GLN A 655 -21.86 20.19 34.07
CA GLN A 655 -22.44 19.42 35.17
C GLN A 655 -22.23 17.91 34.96
N TYR A 656 -22.42 17.38 33.75
CA TYR A 656 -22.13 15.97 33.44
C TYR A 656 -20.65 15.60 33.63
N PHE A 657 -19.74 16.45 33.14
CA PHE A 657 -18.31 16.21 33.24
C PHE A 657 -17.77 16.36 34.65
N SER A 658 -18.42 17.16 35.51
CA SER A 658 -18.05 17.27 36.93
C SER A 658 -18.15 15.93 37.68
N CYS A 659 -19.00 15.02 37.21
CA CYS A 659 -19.15 13.68 37.79
C CYS A 659 -18.03 12.71 37.40
N PHE A 660 -17.09 13.07 36.51
CA PHE A 660 -16.13 12.15 35.91
C PHE A 660 -15.42 11.24 36.92
N ASN A 661 -14.78 11.85 37.94
CA ASN A 661 -13.97 11.15 38.94
C ASN A 661 -14.76 10.08 39.73
N SER A 662 -16.07 10.23 39.84
CA SER A 662 -16.94 9.31 40.58
C SER A 662 -17.38 8.09 39.75
N TYR A 663 -17.34 8.17 38.41
CA TYR A 663 -17.99 7.20 37.53
C TYR A 663 -17.08 6.54 36.49
N TYR A 664 -15.93 7.12 36.12
CA TYR A 664 -15.10 6.56 35.04
C TYR A 664 -14.57 5.15 35.32
N LYS A 665 -14.46 4.75 36.60
CA LYS A 665 -14.03 3.41 37.04
C LYS A 665 -15.18 2.40 37.18
N LEU A 666 -16.43 2.82 37.00
CA LEU A 666 -17.58 1.95 37.22
C LEU A 666 -17.92 1.19 35.92
N GLU A 667 -17.41 -0.03 35.78
CA GLU A 667 -17.49 -0.78 34.52
C GLU A 667 -18.90 -1.07 34.02
N LYS A 668 -19.84 -1.27 34.94
CA LYS A 668 -21.26 -1.51 34.62
C LYS A 668 -22.06 -0.24 34.36
N SER A 669 -21.43 0.93 34.51
CA SER A 669 -22.04 2.24 34.32
C SER A 669 -22.06 2.66 32.86
N GLN A 670 -23.13 3.31 32.43
CA GLN A 670 -23.24 3.97 31.12
C GLN A 670 -22.63 5.39 31.10
N TYR A 671 -21.82 5.76 32.10
CA TYR A 671 -21.21 7.09 32.15
C TYR A 671 -20.24 7.35 30.98
N LEU A 672 -19.27 6.45 30.73
CA LEU A 672 -18.33 6.63 29.60
C LEU A 672 -19.03 6.54 28.24
N TRP A 673 -20.15 5.80 28.14
CA TRP A 673 -21.00 5.82 26.95
C TRP A 673 -21.50 7.26 26.70
N GLY A 674 -22.03 7.92 27.73
CA GLY A 674 -22.52 9.29 27.62
C GLY A 674 -21.42 10.29 27.37
N TYR A 675 -20.28 10.13 28.05
CA TYR A 675 -19.11 10.99 27.92
C TYR A 675 -18.62 11.10 26.47
N GLY A 676 -18.38 9.97 25.79
CA GLY A 676 -17.97 9.98 24.39
C GLY A 676 -19.04 10.54 23.45
N ARG A 677 -20.33 10.33 23.76
CA ARG A 677 -21.44 10.87 22.95
C ARG A 677 -21.60 12.37 23.06
N ILE A 678 -21.40 12.95 24.24
CA ILE A 678 -21.40 14.41 24.40
C ILE A 678 -20.29 15.00 23.53
N LEU A 679 -19.07 14.44 23.59
CA LEU A 679 -17.94 14.88 22.76
C LEU A 679 -18.26 14.79 21.26
N LEU A 680 -18.90 13.71 20.82
CA LEU A 680 -19.24 13.52 19.41
C LEU A 680 -20.41 14.40 18.95
N TRP A 681 -21.48 14.56 19.74
CA TRP A 681 -22.75 15.14 19.25
C TRP A 681 -22.98 16.60 19.65
N TYR A 682 -22.50 17.03 20.82
CA TYR A 682 -22.92 18.32 21.39
C TYR A 682 -21.76 19.23 21.76
N TYR A 683 -20.59 18.68 22.08
CA TYR A 683 -19.48 19.47 22.58
C TYR A 683 -18.95 20.42 21.50
N ASN A 684 -18.75 21.68 21.88
CA ASN A 684 -18.04 22.66 21.08
C ASN A 684 -16.56 22.65 21.46
N PHE A 685 -15.70 22.18 20.55
CA PHE A 685 -14.27 22.07 20.82
C PHE A 685 -13.57 23.42 20.95
N ASP A 686 -14.15 24.51 20.47
CA ASP A 686 -13.62 25.86 20.66
C ASP A 686 -13.68 26.31 22.14
N ALA A 687 -14.57 25.72 22.94
CA ALA A 687 -14.74 26.01 24.37
C ALA A 687 -13.81 25.14 25.24
N VAL A 688 -12.49 25.29 25.06
CA VAL A 688 -11.43 24.43 25.65
C VAL A 688 -11.46 24.34 27.19
N ASN A 689 -12.05 25.31 27.88
CA ASN A 689 -12.03 25.39 29.35
C ASN A 689 -13.10 24.52 30.06
N LEU A 690 -13.96 23.83 29.33
CA LEU A 690 -15.06 23.05 29.93
C LEU A 690 -14.64 21.67 30.46
N VAL A 691 -13.58 21.07 29.89
CA VAL A 691 -13.16 19.70 30.20
C VAL A 691 -11.67 19.68 30.48
N ASN A 692 -11.27 19.10 31.61
CA ASN A 692 -9.86 18.79 31.86
C ASN A 692 -9.45 17.54 31.06
N PHE A 693 -9.40 17.70 29.74
CA PHE A 693 -9.28 16.59 28.80
C PHE A 693 -7.99 15.79 29.01
N ARG A 694 -6.87 16.43 29.37
CA ARG A 694 -5.61 15.74 29.69
C ARG A 694 -5.75 14.84 30.91
N ALA A 695 -6.28 15.38 32.02
CA ALA A 695 -6.46 14.59 33.23
C ALA A 695 -7.44 13.43 33.03
N HIS A 696 -8.53 13.66 32.28
CA HIS A 696 -9.50 12.61 31.98
C HIS A 696 -8.91 11.53 31.06
N PHE A 697 -8.14 11.91 30.05
CA PHE A 697 -7.45 11.00 29.14
C PHE A 697 -6.46 10.10 29.91
N THR A 698 -5.62 10.70 30.76
CA THR A 698 -4.68 9.98 31.62
C THR A 698 -5.41 9.05 32.59
N ALA A 699 -6.46 9.53 33.28
CA ALA A 699 -7.20 8.72 34.25
C ALA A 699 -7.86 7.47 33.62
N ILE A 700 -8.42 7.59 32.41
CA ILE A 700 -8.98 6.43 31.70
C ILE A 700 -7.86 5.43 31.36
N MET A 701 -6.73 5.89 30.83
CA MET A 701 -5.60 5.02 30.48
C MET A 701 -4.99 4.33 31.70
N GLU A 702 -4.79 5.06 32.81
CA GLU A 702 -4.31 4.49 34.07
C GLU A 702 -5.22 3.37 34.57
N TYR A 703 -6.54 3.58 34.50
CA TYR A 703 -7.49 2.56 34.89
C TYR A 703 -7.46 1.36 33.94
N LEU A 704 -7.36 1.56 32.62
CA LEU A 704 -7.20 0.48 31.64
C LEU A 704 -5.93 -0.37 31.86
N LEU A 705 -4.88 0.22 32.46
CA LEU A 705 -3.63 -0.47 32.77
C LEU A 705 -3.62 -1.16 34.15
N ASN A 706 -4.63 -0.96 34.99
CA ASN A 706 -4.59 -1.43 36.38
C ASN A 706 -4.82 -2.94 36.55
N LYS A 707 -5.35 -3.61 35.52
CA LYS A 707 -5.69 -5.03 35.55
C LYS A 707 -5.66 -5.65 34.15
N SER A 708 -5.79 -6.97 34.06
CA SER A 708 -5.68 -7.67 32.77
C SER A 708 -6.84 -7.32 31.81
N PRO A 709 -6.63 -7.33 30.48
CA PRO A 709 -7.69 -7.03 29.53
C PRO A 709 -8.93 -7.92 29.71
N SER A 710 -8.75 -9.20 29.99
CA SER A 710 -9.84 -10.17 30.20
C SER A 710 -10.76 -9.85 31.39
N GLU A 711 -10.31 -9.05 32.35
CA GLU A 711 -11.07 -8.72 33.56
C GLU A 711 -12.03 -7.53 33.38
N PHE A 712 -11.96 -6.81 32.26
CA PHE A 712 -12.88 -5.70 31.99
C PHE A 712 -14.15 -6.18 31.31
N GLU A 713 -15.29 -5.62 31.73
CA GLU A 713 -16.55 -5.73 30.99
C GLU A 713 -16.37 -5.24 29.54
N TYR A 714 -16.84 -6.02 28.56
CA TYR A 714 -16.62 -5.71 27.14
C TYR A 714 -17.20 -4.36 26.73
N GLN A 715 -18.39 -4.02 27.24
CA GLN A 715 -19.03 -2.72 27.01
C GLN A 715 -18.21 -1.56 27.57
N TYR A 716 -17.53 -1.76 28.70
CA TYR A 716 -16.65 -0.75 29.28
C TYR A 716 -15.49 -0.45 28.35
N LYS A 717 -14.84 -1.49 27.81
CA LYS A 717 -13.74 -1.34 26.84
C LYS A 717 -14.18 -0.51 25.63
N GLN A 718 -15.35 -0.82 25.05
CA GLN A 718 -15.88 -0.06 23.91
C GLN A 718 -16.04 1.42 24.25
N ASN A 719 -16.69 1.73 25.39
CA ASN A 719 -16.97 3.10 25.81
C ASN A 719 -15.69 3.88 26.17
N ALA A 720 -14.72 3.21 26.81
CA ALA A 720 -13.44 3.80 27.18
C ALA A 720 -12.60 4.15 25.94
N PHE A 721 -12.40 3.20 25.02
CA PHE A 721 -11.65 3.47 23.79
C PHE A 721 -12.31 4.51 22.89
N LEU A 722 -13.65 4.49 22.80
CA LEU A 722 -14.39 5.52 22.05
C LEU A 722 -14.21 6.91 22.68
N SER A 723 -14.23 7.01 24.02
CA SER A 723 -13.98 8.27 24.73
C SER A 723 -12.55 8.77 24.52
N LEU A 724 -11.55 7.87 24.56
CA LEU A 724 -10.15 8.22 24.29
C LEU A 724 -9.97 8.74 22.86
N LEU A 725 -10.60 8.11 21.87
CA LEU A 725 -10.57 8.56 20.46
C LEU A 725 -11.13 9.97 20.30
N TYR A 726 -12.27 10.28 20.92
CA TYR A 726 -12.84 11.63 20.83
C TYR A 726 -12.09 12.68 21.66
N LEU A 727 -11.43 12.28 22.76
CA LEU A 727 -10.55 13.16 23.51
C LEU A 727 -9.31 13.58 22.71
N LEU A 728 -8.82 12.74 21.80
CA LEU A 728 -7.70 13.12 20.93
C LEU A 728 -8.01 14.31 20.03
N SER A 729 -9.29 14.61 19.75
CA SER A 729 -9.72 15.79 18.99
C SER A 729 -9.24 17.12 19.59
N PHE A 730 -9.00 17.20 20.91
CA PHE A 730 -8.45 18.39 21.56
C PHE A 730 -7.03 18.74 21.10
N ARG A 731 -6.33 17.80 20.44
CA ARG A 731 -5.03 18.07 19.80
C ARG A 731 -5.10 19.12 18.69
N ALA A 732 -6.29 19.38 18.14
CA ALA A 732 -6.51 20.51 17.24
C ALA A 732 -6.16 21.86 17.90
N ASN A 733 -6.49 22.00 19.19
CA ASN A 733 -6.33 23.24 19.95
C ASN A 733 -5.05 23.24 20.78
N ASP A 734 -4.66 22.08 21.30
CA ASP A 734 -3.42 21.88 22.05
C ASP A 734 -2.52 20.88 21.32
N LYS A 735 -1.66 21.41 20.44
CA LYS A 735 -0.73 20.59 19.64
C LYS A 735 0.26 19.81 20.50
N SER A 736 0.45 20.17 21.77
CA SER A 736 1.38 19.50 22.68
C SER A 736 0.78 18.24 23.34
N PHE A 737 -0.55 18.09 23.29
CA PHE A 737 -1.24 16.91 23.79
C PHE A 737 -0.88 15.67 22.97
N CYS A 738 -0.44 14.59 23.66
CA CYS A 738 0.06 13.35 23.06
C CYS A 738 1.22 13.54 22.06
N GLN A 739 2.15 14.47 22.31
CA GLN A 739 3.44 14.51 21.61
C GLN A 739 4.43 13.47 22.17
N HIS A 740 5.41 13.06 21.37
CA HIS A 740 6.39 11.99 21.67
C HIS A 740 7.10 12.11 23.04
N ASN A 741 7.31 13.32 23.54
CA ASN A 741 8.05 13.55 24.79
C ASN A 741 7.14 13.64 26.03
N TYR A 742 5.83 13.55 25.86
CA TYR A 742 4.86 13.73 26.94
C TYR A 742 4.39 12.38 27.52
N GLU A 743 3.95 12.40 28.78
CA GLU A 743 3.55 11.22 29.52
C GLU A 743 2.34 10.52 28.89
N GLU A 744 1.40 11.29 28.35
CA GLU A 744 0.19 10.77 27.71
C GLU A 744 0.50 9.85 26.53
N MET A 745 1.54 10.16 25.75
CA MET A 745 1.98 9.33 24.61
C MET A 745 2.54 7.98 25.10
N ARG A 746 3.43 8.01 26.08
CA ARG A 746 4.03 6.79 26.67
C ARG A 746 2.96 5.89 27.29
N MET A 747 1.96 6.50 27.93
CA MET A 747 0.85 5.76 28.53
C MET A 747 -0.07 5.16 27.45
N ALA A 748 -0.34 5.90 26.37
CA ALA A 748 -1.10 5.39 25.23
C ALA A 748 -0.41 4.17 24.57
N GLU A 749 0.91 4.23 24.37
CA GLU A 749 1.70 3.09 23.85
C GLU A 749 1.62 1.86 24.76
N ARG A 750 1.66 2.05 26.08
CA ARG A 750 1.46 0.97 27.06
C ARG A 750 0.05 0.37 26.96
N VAL A 751 -0.99 1.19 26.86
CA VAL A 751 -2.37 0.71 26.68
C VAL A 751 -2.53 -0.06 25.37
N ILE A 752 -1.96 0.43 24.27
CA ILE A 752 -1.97 -0.25 22.96
C ILE A 752 -1.32 -1.63 23.08
N SER A 753 -0.16 -1.73 23.74
CA SER A 753 0.52 -3.01 23.96
C SER A 753 -0.29 -3.93 24.86
N HIS A 754 -0.92 -3.38 25.91
CA HIS A 754 -1.72 -4.14 26.87
C HIS A 754 -2.96 -4.79 26.23
N PHE A 755 -3.60 -4.09 25.30
CA PHE A 755 -4.79 -4.56 24.57
C PHE A 755 -4.49 -5.08 23.16
N SER A 756 -3.24 -5.44 22.83
CA SER A 756 -2.86 -5.78 21.44
C SER A 756 -3.56 -7.02 20.88
N LYS A 757 -3.95 -7.96 21.74
CA LYS A 757 -4.64 -9.21 21.37
C LYS A 757 -6.16 -9.12 21.44
N ASP A 758 -6.70 -8.03 21.98
CA ASP A 758 -8.15 -7.85 22.10
C ASP A 758 -8.75 -7.35 20.77
N ARG A 759 -9.96 -7.81 20.44
CA ARG A 759 -10.77 -7.27 19.33
C ARG A 759 -11.98 -6.53 19.87
N ILE A 760 -11.81 -5.25 20.21
CA ILE A 760 -12.87 -4.40 20.75
C ILE A 760 -13.67 -3.80 19.58
N ILE A 761 -14.64 -4.56 19.07
CA ILE A 761 -15.48 -4.17 17.92
C ILE A 761 -16.72 -3.41 18.38
N LEU A 762 -16.96 -2.23 17.80
CA LEU A 762 -18.21 -1.48 17.90
C LEU A 762 -18.85 -1.41 16.50
N LYS A 763 -19.93 -2.16 16.30
CA LYS A 763 -20.53 -2.38 14.96
C LYS A 763 -21.00 -1.09 14.28
N GLN A 764 -21.33 -0.06 15.05
CA GLN A 764 -21.70 1.26 14.52
C GLN A 764 -20.52 1.98 13.84
N VAL A 765 -19.29 1.75 14.31
CA VAL A 765 -18.07 2.32 13.73
C VAL A 765 -17.55 1.43 12.60
N SER A 766 -17.39 0.13 12.87
CA SER A 766 -16.79 -0.81 11.91
C SER A 766 -17.14 -2.24 12.29
N GLN A 767 -17.35 -3.09 11.28
CA GLN A 767 -17.59 -4.52 11.47
C GLN A 767 -16.29 -5.33 11.57
N GLU A 768 -15.18 -4.81 11.05
CA GLU A 768 -13.93 -5.57 10.87
C GLU A 768 -12.81 -5.06 11.77
N LYS A 769 -12.56 -3.75 11.72
CA LYS A 769 -11.49 -3.04 12.44
C LYS A 769 -11.92 -2.68 13.88
N PRO A 770 -11.17 -3.08 14.92
CA PRO A 770 -11.51 -2.82 16.32
C PRO A 770 -11.02 -1.45 16.82
N LEU A 771 -11.67 -0.92 17.86
CA LEU A 771 -11.41 0.41 18.42
C LEU A 771 -9.99 0.60 18.96
N ASN A 772 -9.38 -0.43 19.53
CA ASN A 772 -7.97 -0.40 19.96
C ASN A 772 -7.01 -0.25 18.78
N GLN A 773 -7.35 -0.77 17.59
CA GLN A 773 -6.57 -0.53 16.38
C GLN A 773 -6.78 0.89 15.85
N PHE A 774 -8.01 1.41 15.85
CA PHE A 774 -8.25 2.83 15.54
C PHE A 774 -7.45 3.75 16.48
N PHE A 775 -7.44 3.46 17.77
CA PHE A 775 -6.68 4.23 18.75
C PHE A 775 -5.17 4.15 18.48
N GLN A 776 -4.64 2.95 18.21
CA GLN A 776 -3.24 2.78 17.86
C GLN A 776 -2.83 3.58 16.63
N GLU A 777 -3.61 3.50 15.56
CA GLU A 777 -3.31 4.21 14.32
C GLU A 777 -3.44 5.73 14.48
N MET A 778 -4.37 6.20 15.33
CA MET A 778 -4.52 7.63 15.61
C MET A 778 -3.33 8.15 16.42
N ILE A 779 -2.86 7.39 17.42
CA ILE A 779 -1.64 7.71 18.17
C ILE A 779 -0.40 7.75 17.24
N LYS A 780 -0.31 6.82 16.28
CA LYS A 780 0.77 6.76 15.28
C LYS A 780 0.62 7.76 14.12
N GLY A 781 -0.52 8.43 13.99
CA GLY A 781 -0.79 9.37 12.89
C GLY A 781 -1.00 8.70 11.52
N THR A 782 -1.49 7.46 11.49
CA THR A 782 -1.69 6.67 10.26
C THR A 782 -3.16 6.46 9.88
N ILE A 783 -4.10 7.06 10.61
CA ILE A 783 -5.55 6.96 10.33
C ILE A 783 -5.87 7.58 8.96
N THR A 784 -6.66 6.88 8.16
CA THR A 784 -7.10 7.36 6.83
C THR A 784 -8.36 8.23 6.91
N GLU A 785 -8.74 8.85 5.78
CA GLU A 785 -10.00 9.60 5.67
C GLU A 785 -11.23 8.71 5.90
N ASP A 786 -11.24 7.51 5.32
CA ASP A 786 -12.35 6.56 5.46
C ASP A 786 -12.49 6.09 6.91
N ASP A 787 -11.37 5.88 7.60
CA ASP A 787 -11.33 5.56 9.02
C ASP A 787 -11.94 6.67 9.90
N LEU A 788 -11.70 7.94 9.55
CA LEU A 788 -12.36 9.06 10.23
C LEU A 788 -13.86 9.07 9.99
N GLY A 789 -14.31 8.83 8.74
CA GLY A 789 -15.73 8.74 8.42
C GLY A 789 -16.45 7.68 9.27
N ASN A 790 -15.84 6.50 9.41
CA ASN A 790 -16.33 5.42 10.26
C ASN A 790 -16.47 5.83 11.73
N LEU A 791 -15.47 6.53 12.28
CA LEU A 791 -15.53 7.04 13.66
C LEU A 791 -16.62 8.08 13.86
N LEU A 792 -16.85 8.94 12.87
CA LEU A 792 -17.84 10.02 12.95
C LEU A 792 -19.29 9.51 12.88
N HIS A 793 -19.53 8.36 12.26
CA HIS A 793 -20.84 7.69 12.21
C HIS A 793 -21.09 6.68 13.34
N GLY A 794 -20.10 6.53 14.24
CA GLY A 794 -20.04 5.54 15.32
C GLY A 794 -21.11 5.64 16.38
#